data_AF-A0A0V1LIF4-F1
#
_entry.id   AF-A0A0V1LIF4-F1
#
_cell.length_a   1.000
_cell.length_b   1.000
_cell.length_c   1.000
_cell.angle_alpha   90.00
_cell.angle_beta   90.00
_cell.angle_gamma   90.00
#
_symmetry.space_group_name_H-M   'P 1'
#
loop_
_entity.id
_entity.type
_entity.pdbx_description
1 polymer ?
#
loop_
_entity_poly.entity_id
_entity_poly.type
_entity_poly.pdbx_seq_one_letter_code
_entity_poly.pdbx_strand_id
1 'polypeptide(L)'
;LLACLLVLSVSVCFCLHICLSSFLPVCLLSFKSVYPTAPPPPPPLPLHLLASSFFACCLLFLSEEQLENAKMAVEGHNLEPQLLQMIEEYVDWKSGEVIGARGRGHFFVKKNFGKPIHCHHCCDLFWGILSQGYICETCNFICHEKCLKTVASFCSGIAMQLIKNPVAHCWSEPGFVKRKFCLVCRKKTDDVESVECEVCDYYVHVDCLDLAVSDCREASTFISSLEPTTQRQRHHWREGNLNPGSKCTVCRKSCWSSECLAGMRCQWCNRTAHAICYRQIVTDCDFGPLRPIMLPPNCLTIPRAELPMELLLSIKRREKEVPVSPSKNSEDFSSSLLEDPNREKDDNEILRVYDGNVSYENNVFRTCSVPRSASLDQILEAILRSFHIYDNPAYYMLTCIKEVDDRIVEYPLDRGEPLKGIRNSQNGGRLSLFLRYNNPNCDETITLKVYGGWLRIPITFCTVTITPTTTTDEVISEALSQVGMPSLSSSMYNLVEVELSRGVVEKTLDPQEPVMPLLLAQQRNSLKRYLSTRYYLQEKEDPHGSTVSLFVANLPPTLTQKQYEKILLRLLETETRPFSAIGPIYFEYGSLVMTFNSPKVATKVCLKLQDVSYEERKLLVLCLPNIQAHMIPADVEPLVVLVNMRSGGCQGAELIRSFRKLLNPFQVFDVMNGGPLVALYVFRNVPKYKILVCGGDGTAGWVLQCLDIVGQDSVCSSPPCALLPLGTGNDLARVLRWGSGYTGQEDPLQILKDIIEADEVRLDRWTVVFHPQEPSSELPCALEQNPDRALPMNNPEDQTSMIIMNNYFGIGLDAEVCLGFDKARKLNPDKFNSRIHNKGVYARIGLKKMVNRKLCRDIQRKIKLEVDGRVFELPSLEGIIILNIMSWGSGSNPWGPEKEEGGFTKPNHDDGLLEVIGITGIVHLGQMQAGFSSGIRLAQGGHVKITTFTDMPVHVDGEPQMSPPGTFTILKSALKATMLKKAKNKRRQTTTDANATTTTTTTTLQRESSSQAASLPSSLSSGPVLQAEPDDDYL
;
A
#
# COMPACT_ATOMS: atom_id res chain seq x y z
N LEU A 1 -29.81 -49.07 -9.61
CA LEU A 1 -29.76 -47.93 -8.67
C LEU A 1 -30.90 -47.92 -7.64
N LEU A 2 -32.19 -47.76 -8.01
CA LEU A 2 -33.28 -47.65 -7.02
C LEU A 2 -33.29 -48.75 -5.94
N ALA A 3 -33.10 -50.02 -6.32
CA ALA A 3 -33.01 -51.13 -5.36
C ALA A 3 -31.84 -50.98 -4.37
N CYS A 4 -30.69 -50.44 -4.81
CA CYS A 4 -29.54 -50.18 -3.95
C CYS A 4 -29.82 -49.05 -2.94
N LEU A 5 -30.55 -48.01 -3.37
CA LEU A 5 -30.97 -46.90 -2.51
C LEU A 5 -31.98 -47.36 -1.43
N LEU A 6 -32.88 -48.30 -1.77
CA LEU A 6 -33.82 -48.91 -0.82
C LEU A 6 -33.13 -49.80 0.23
N VAL A 7 -32.09 -50.55 -0.16
CA VAL A 7 -31.30 -51.33 0.81
C VAL A 7 -30.50 -50.40 1.73
N LEU A 8 -29.90 -49.35 1.19
CA LEU A 8 -29.18 -48.34 1.98
C LEU A 8 -30.06 -47.60 2.99
N SER A 9 -31.27 -47.18 2.61
CA SER A 9 -32.17 -46.47 3.54
C SER A 9 -32.61 -47.35 4.71
N VAL A 10 -32.97 -48.61 4.44
CA VAL A 10 -33.31 -49.58 5.50
C VAL A 10 -32.13 -49.82 6.45
N SER A 11 -30.91 -49.99 5.92
CA SER A 11 -29.71 -50.16 6.74
C SER A 11 -29.42 -48.95 7.63
N VAL A 12 -29.54 -47.73 7.10
CA VAL A 12 -29.34 -46.49 7.88
C VAL A 12 -30.38 -46.35 8.98
N CYS A 13 -31.66 -46.61 8.70
CA CYS A 13 -32.71 -46.59 9.72
C CYS A 13 -32.47 -47.62 10.84
N PHE A 14 -31.98 -48.82 10.51
CA PHE A 14 -31.70 -49.86 11.50
C PHE A 14 -30.53 -49.46 12.43
N CYS A 15 -29.45 -48.91 11.88
CA CYS A 15 -28.34 -48.37 12.67
C CYS A 15 -28.77 -47.21 13.57
N LEU A 16 -29.62 -46.30 13.08
CA LEU A 16 -30.15 -45.18 13.87
C LEU A 16 -30.98 -45.66 15.07
N HIS A 17 -31.80 -46.70 14.85
CA HIS A 17 -32.63 -47.31 15.90
C HIS A 17 -31.80 -47.99 16.99
N ILE A 18 -30.67 -48.61 16.62
CA ILE A 18 -29.71 -49.17 17.59
C ILE A 18 -29.07 -48.05 18.41
N CYS A 19 -28.51 -47.01 17.77
CA CYS A 19 -27.89 -45.88 18.47
C CYS A 19 -28.84 -45.17 19.45
N LEU A 20 -30.09 -44.90 19.03
CA LEU A 20 -31.10 -44.27 19.89
C LEU A 20 -31.48 -45.14 21.09
N SER A 21 -31.57 -46.46 20.92
CA SER A 21 -31.84 -47.38 22.03
C SER A 21 -30.70 -47.47 23.06
N SER A 22 -29.46 -47.27 22.64
CA SER A 22 -28.27 -47.32 23.50
C SER A 22 -27.99 -46.03 24.25
N PHE A 23 -28.30 -44.86 23.68
CA PHE A 23 -27.96 -43.56 24.28
C PHE A 23 -29.00 -43.02 25.28
N LEU A 24 -30.29 -43.29 25.08
CA LEU A 24 -31.36 -42.77 25.97
C LEU A 24 -31.17 -43.10 27.46
N PRO A 25 -30.79 -44.33 27.86
CA PRO A 25 -30.56 -44.68 29.27
C PRO A 25 -29.43 -43.88 29.92
N VAL A 26 -28.36 -43.59 29.17
CA VAL A 26 -27.17 -42.89 29.68
C VAL A 26 -27.48 -41.42 29.96
N CYS A 27 -28.17 -40.75 29.04
CA CYS A 27 -28.58 -39.35 29.21
C CYS A 27 -29.55 -39.17 30.40
N LEU A 28 -30.48 -40.10 30.60
CA LEU A 28 -31.44 -40.07 31.72
C LEU A 28 -30.78 -40.29 33.09
N LEU A 29 -29.68 -41.06 33.16
CA LEU A 29 -28.90 -41.22 34.39
C LEU A 29 -28.15 -39.92 34.74
N SER A 30 -27.50 -39.27 33.77
CA SER A 30 -26.83 -37.99 33.98
C SER A 30 -27.79 -36.86 34.35
N PHE A 31 -28.99 -36.81 33.77
CA PHE A 31 -29.95 -35.74 34.08
C PHE A 31 -30.43 -35.76 35.55
N LYS A 32 -30.53 -36.97 36.14
CA LYS A 32 -30.96 -37.16 37.53
C LYS A 32 -29.90 -36.83 38.59
N SER A 33 -28.61 -36.75 38.24
CA SER A 33 -27.58 -36.33 39.20
C SER A 33 -27.48 -34.80 39.34
N VAL A 34 -27.96 -34.05 38.35
CA VAL A 34 -27.89 -32.57 38.32
C VAL A 34 -29.18 -31.92 38.86
N TYR A 35 -30.35 -32.51 38.63
CA TYR A 35 -31.66 -31.93 39.02
C TYR A 35 -32.55 -32.93 39.80
N PRO A 36 -32.42 -33.00 41.15
CA PRO A 36 -33.12 -34.00 41.96
C PRO A 36 -34.63 -33.76 42.16
N THR A 37 -35.19 -32.64 41.69
CA THR A 37 -36.57 -32.20 41.95
C THR A 37 -37.44 -32.06 40.69
N ALA A 38 -37.00 -32.58 39.53
CA ALA A 38 -37.79 -32.55 38.30
C ALA A 38 -39.00 -33.50 38.36
N PRO A 39 -40.20 -33.08 37.90
CA PRO A 39 -41.40 -33.92 37.87
C PRO A 39 -41.30 -35.05 36.81
N PRO A 40 -42.10 -36.13 36.95
CA PRO A 40 -42.07 -37.26 36.02
C PRO A 40 -42.63 -36.88 34.63
N PRO A 41 -42.12 -37.48 33.54
CA PRO A 41 -42.59 -37.22 32.18
C PRO A 41 -43.97 -37.87 31.90
N PRO A 42 -44.76 -37.30 30.96
CA PRO A 42 -46.05 -37.87 30.55
C PRO A 42 -45.89 -39.17 29.73
N PRO A 43 -46.97 -39.98 29.59
CA PRO A 43 -46.96 -41.19 28.77
C PRO A 43 -46.76 -40.91 27.27
N PRO A 44 -46.28 -41.90 26.48
CA PRO A 44 -45.88 -41.68 25.09
C PRO A 44 -47.07 -41.39 24.16
N LEU A 45 -46.98 -40.26 23.46
CA LEU A 45 -47.85 -39.94 22.32
C LEU A 45 -47.43 -40.71 21.05
N PRO A 46 -48.35 -40.97 20.10
CA PRO A 46 -48.11 -41.89 18.99
C PRO A 46 -47.13 -41.34 17.93
N LEU A 47 -46.39 -42.25 17.29
CA LEU A 47 -45.22 -41.97 16.44
C LEU A 47 -45.44 -40.97 15.29
N HIS A 48 -46.67 -40.76 14.80
CA HIS A 48 -46.94 -39.85 13.68
C HIS A 48 -46.59 -38.38 13.96
N LEU A 49 -46.60 -37.94 15.23
CA LEU A 49 -46.17 -36.59 15.61
C LEU A 49 -44.65 -36.43 15.69
N LEU A 50 -43.88 -37.51 15.85
CA LEU A 50 -42.42 -37.44 15.86
C LEU A 50 -41.84 -37.21 14.46
N ALA A 51 -42.53 -37.65 13.39
CA ALA A 51 -42.05 -37.48 12.02
C ALA A 51 -42.03 -36.01 11.58
N SER A 52 -43.05 -35.22 11.94
CA SER A 52 -43.09 -33.77 11.68
C SER A 52 -42.08 -33.01 12.55
N SER A 53 -41.94 -33.38 13.82
CA SER A 53 -40.90 -32.82 14.70
C SER A 53 -39.48 -33.13 14.21
N PHE A 54 -39.23 -34.32 13.65
CA PHE A 54 -37.90 -34.67 13.12
C PHE A 54 -37.61 -33.95 11.79
N PHE A 55 -38.61 -33.75 10.92
CA PHE A 55 -38.43 -32.90 9.73
C PHE A 55 -38.17 -31.43 10.10
N ALA A 56 -38.89 -30.89 11.09
CA ALA A 56 -38.61 -29.57 11.64
C ALA A 56 -37.21 -29.49 12.28
N CYS A 57 -36.79 -30.50 13.04
CA CYS A 57 -35.47 -30.54 13.66
C CYS A 57 -34.33 -30.69 12.62
N CYS A 58 -34.51 -31.49 11.57
CA CYS A 58 -33.55 -31.55 10.46
C CYS A 58 -33.52 -30.27 9.60
N LEU A 59 -34.61 -29.49 9.57
CA LEU A 59 -34.62 -28.14 8.99
C LEU A 59 -33.96 -27.10 9.90
N LEU A 60 -33.95 -27.31 11.23
CA LEU A 60 -33.21 -26.47 12.18
C LEU A 60 -31.71 -26.82 12.25
N PHE A 61 -31.34 -28.09 12.06
CA PHE A 61 -29.94 -28.50 11.89
C PHE A 61 -29.38 -28.22 10.47
N LEU A 62 -30.22 -27.77 9.54
CA LEU A 62 -29.77 -27.08 8.35
C LEU A 62 -29.72 -25.57 8.62
N SER A 63 -28.50 -25.07 8.87
CA SER A 63 -28.15 -23.64 8.88
C SER A 63 -28.41 -22.83 10.15
N GLU A 64 -27.80 -23.24 11.27
CA GLU A 64 -26.93 -22.28 11.99
C GLU A 64 -25.54 -22.29 11.34
N GLU A 65 -24.78 -23.38 11.40
CA GLU A 65 -23.42 -23.45 10.79
C GLU A 65 -23.39 -23.06 9.29
N GLN A 66 -24.38 -23.46 8.49
CA GLN A 66 -24.48 -23.05 7.08
C GLN A 66 -24.96 -21.59 6.89
N LEU A 67 -25.66 -21.00 7.87
CA LEU A 67 -26.11 -19.61 7.84
C LEU A 67 -25.02 -18.67 8.36
N GLU A 68 -24.24 -19.11 9.34
CA GLU A 68 -22.97 -18.49 9.71
C GLU A 68 -21.98 -18.57 8.55
N ASN A 69 -21.78 -19.72 7.90
CA ASN A 69 -20.96 -19.77 6.68
C ASN A 69 -21.50 -18.85 5.57
N ALA A 70 -22.82 -18.66 5.45
CA ALA A 70 -23.40 -17.68 4.52
C ALA A 70 -23.13 -16.22 4.93
N LYS A 71 -23.19 -15.89 6.23
CA LYS A 71 -22.85 -14.56 6.79
C LYS A 71 -21.35 -14.27 6.67
N MET A 72 -20.50 -15.19 7.12
CA MET A 72 -19.03 -15.11 7.06
C MET A 72 -18.50 -15.04 5.62
N ALA A 73 -19.18 -15.67 4.65
CA ALA A 73 -18.84 -15.55 3.23
C ALA A 73 -18.98 -14.13 2.64
N VAL A 74 -19.64 -13.20 3.36
CA VAL A 74 -19.75 -11.77 2.98
C VAL A 74 -18.58 -10.95 3.54
N GLU A 75 -17.99 -11.38 4.67
CA GLU A 75 -17.02 -10.60 5.47
C GLU A 75 -15.60 -10.47 4.89
N GLY A 76 -15.29 -11.18 3.79
CA GLY A 76 -14.01 -11.08 3.08
C GLY A 76 -13.89 -9.85 2.15
N HIS A 77 -14.96 -9.08 2.06
CA HIS A 77 -14.96 -7.71 1.57
C HIS A 77 -15.62 -6.85 2.66
N ASN A 78 -15.53 -5.52 2.57
CA ASN A 78 -16.32 -4.62 3.42
C ASN A 78 -17.80 -4.63 2.98
N LEU A 79 -18.49 -5.77 2.87
CA LEU A 79 -19.86 -5.84 2.34
C LEU A 79 -20.90 -6.04 3.47
N GLU A 80 -22.05 -5.40 3.33
CA GLU A 80 -23.15 -5.46 4.30
C GLU A 80 -24.11 -6.65 4.05
N PRO A 81 -24.29 -7.60 5.00
CA PRO A 81 -25.21 -8.73 4.83
C PRO A 81 -26.71 -8.36 4.82
N GLN A 82 -27.10 -7.28 5.49
CA GLN A 82 -28.51 -6.87 5.61
C GLN A 82 -29.00 -6.18 4.33
N LEU A 83 -28.34 -5.12 3.87
CA LEU A 83 -28.58 -4.53 2.54
C LEU A 83 -28.45 -5.55 1.41
N LEU A 84 -27.53 -6.51 1.51
CA LEU A 84 -27.43 -7.63 0.57
C LEU A 84 -28.72 -8.46 0.51
N GLN A 85 -29.29 -8.82 1.66
CA GLN A 85 -30.57 -9.52 1.73
C GLN A 85 -31.71 -8.66 1.17
N MET A 86 -31.79 -7.37 1.54
CA MET A 86 -32.82 -6.45 1.02
C MET A 86 -32.76 -6.31 -0.52
N ILE A 87 -31.56 -6.23 -1.10
CA ILE A 87 -31.39 -6.16 -2.56
C ILE A 87 -31.77 -7.48 -3.23
N GLU A 88 -31.48 -8.63 -2.61
CA GLU A 88 -31.84 -9.94 -3.15
C GLU A 88 -33.36 -10.21 -3.07
N GLU A 89 -34.03 -9.75 -2.01
CA GLU A 89 -35.49 -9.81 -1.85
C GLU A 89 -36.23 -8.84 -2.79
N TYR A 90 -35.74 -7.59 -2.90
CA TYR A 90 -36.36 -6.57 -3.76
C TYR A 90 -36.35 -6.96 -5.26
N VAL A 91 -35.26 -7.58 -5.72
CA VAL A 91 -35.13 -8.02 -7.13
C VAL A 91 -36.08 -9.20 -7.45
N ASP A 92 -36.32 -10.10 -6.50
CA ASP A 92 -37.21 -11.27 -6.67
C ASP A 92 -38.69 -10.85 -6.86
N TRP A 93 -39.11 -9.70 -6.31
CA TRP A 93 -40.49 -9.22 -6.35
C TRP A 93 -40.99 -8.78 -7.74
N LYS A 94 -40.09 -8.36 -8.64
CA LYS A 94 -40.45 -7.81 -9.97
C LYS A 94 -40.27 -8.75 -11.16
N SER A 95 -39.58 -9.88 -11.04
CA SER A 95 -39.08 -10.64 -12.20
C SER A 95 -40.09 -11.58 -12.87
N GLY A 96 -41.23 -11.04 -13.34
CA GLY A 96 -42.14 -11.74 -14.26
C GLY A 96 -41.49 -11.93 -15.63
N GLU A 97 -41.17 -13.19 -15.99
CA GLU A 97 -40.56 -13.59 -17.28
C GLU A 97 -39.22 -12.92 -17.67
N VAL A 98 -38.44 -12.51 -16.67
CA VAL A 98 -36.96 -12.44 -16.80
C VAL A 98 -36.36 -13.36 -15.75
N ILE A 99 -35.25 -14.04 -16.05
CA ILE A 99 -34.59 -14.99 -15.14
C ILE A 99 -33.81 -14.21 -14.06
N GLY A 100 -34.56 -13.52 -13.20
CA GLY A 100 -34.12 -12.43 -12.33
C GLY A 100 -34.03 -12.80 -10.85
N ALA A 101 -33.63 -14.03 -10.51
CA ALA A 101 -33.41 -14.44 -9.12
C ALA A 101 -31.94 -14.82 -8.87
N ARG A 102 -31.40 -14.49 -7.68
CA ARG A 102 -30.04 -14.84 -7.20
C ARG A 102 -28.86 -14.11 -7.88
N GLY A 103 -29.13 -13.02 -8.61
CA GLY A 103 -28.16 -12.39 -9.53
C GLY A 103 -27.03 -11.54 -8.93
N ARG A 104 -26.90 -11.37 -7.60
CA ARG A 104 -25.86 -10.51 -6.95
C ARG A 104 -25.79 -9.08 -7.55
N GLY A 105 -26.95 -8.52 -7.91
CA GLY A 105 -27.09 -7.20 -8.55
C GLY A 105 -26.83 -7.14 -10.07
N HIS A 106 -26.53 -8.26 -10.74
CA HIS A 106 -26.33 -8.30 -12.18
C HIS A 106 -27.66 -8.37 -12.93
N PHE A 107 -27.92 -7.45 -13.86
CA PHE A 107 -29.05 -7.50 -14.78
C PHE A 107 -28.71 -8.35 -16.01
N PHE A 108 -28.96 -9.65 -15.94
CA PHE A 108 -28.56 -10.63 -16.95
C PHE A 108 -29.56 -10.77 -18.11
N VAL A 109 -29.13 -10.41 -19.32
CA VAL A 109 -29.86 -10.69 -20.56
C VAL A 109 -29.23 -11.85 -21.34
N LYS A 110 -30.05 -12.70 -21.96
CA LYS A 110 -29.58 -13.81 -22.80
C LYS A 110 -29.11 -13.29 -24.16
N LYS A 111 -27.91 -13.68 -24.59
CA LYS A 111 -27.27 -13.20 -25.82
C LYS A 111 -26.59 -14.35 -26.58
N ASN A 112 -26.68 -14.29 -27.91
CA ASN A 112 -25.90 -15.15 -28.81
C ASN A 112 -24.56 -14.48 -29.09
N PHE A 113 -23.45 -15.20 -28.94
CA PHE A 113 -22.11 -14.67 -29.16
C PHE A 113 -21.53 -15.21 -30.48
N GLY A 114 -21.38 -14.30 -31.46
CA GLY A 114 -20.83 -14.59 -32.79
C GLY A 114 -19.30 -14.75 -32.85
N LYS A 115 -18.62 -14.76 -31.69
CA LYS A 115 -17.17 -14.92 -31.52
C LYS A 115 -16.90 -15.75 -30.26
N PRO A 116 -15.81 -16.53 -30.18
CA PRO A 116 -15.45 -17.26 -28.97
C PRO A 116 -15.21 -16.30 -27.80
N ILE A 117 -15.86 -16.55 -26.66
CA ILE A 117 -15.81 -15.73 -25.45
C ILE A 117 -15.59 -16.65 -24.24
N HIS A 118 -15.04 -16.12 -23.15
CA HIS A 118 -14.82 -16.85 -21.90
C HIS A 118 -15.81 -16.41 -20.81
N CYS A 119 -16.21 -17.36 -19.96
CA CYS A 119 -17.07 -17.09 -18.82
C CYS A 119 -16.26 -16.53 -17.65
N HIS A 120 -16.64 -15.34 -17.16
CA HIS A 120 -15.99 -14.66 -16.03
C HIS A 120 -16.05 -15.45 -14.72
N HIS A 121 -17.02 -16.37 -14.60
CA HIS A 121 -17.24 -17.15 -13.38
C HIS A 121 -16.39 -18.42 -13.30
N CYS A 122 -16.25 -19.18 -14.39
CA CYS A 122 -15.55 -20.48 -14.42
C CYS A 122 -14.30 -20.52 -15.33
N CYS A 123 -13.99 -19.42 -16.02
CA CYS A 123 -12.93 -19.30 -17.05
C CYS A 123 -13.10 -20.18 -18.30
N ASP A 124 -14.05 -21.12 -18.36
CA ASP A 124 -14.31 -21.95 -19.55
C ASP A 124 -14.72 -21.10 -20.77
N LEU A 125 -14.37 -21.58 -21.97
CA LEU A 125 -14.77 -21.03 -23.26
C LEU A 125 -16.21 -21.44 -23.64
N PHE A 126 -16.96 -20.50 -24.21
CA PHE A 126 -18.20 -20.78 -24.95
C PHE A 126 -17.89 -21.40 -26.31
N TRP A 127 -18.29 -22.66 -26.52
CA TRP A 127 -18.06 -23.38 -27.77
C TRP A 127 -19.18 -23.14 -28.79
N GLY A 128 -18.81 -22.71 -30.00
CA GLY A 128 -19.70 -22.59 -31.16
C GLY A 128 -19.89 -21.17 -31.70
N ILE A 129 -20.15 -21.06 -33.01
CA ILE A 129 -20.28 -19.80 -33.77
C ILE A 129 -21.54 -19.00 -33.38
N LEU A 130 -22.53 -19.64 -32.77
CA LEU A 130 -23.75 -19.01 -32.21
C LEU A 130 -23.97 -19.48 -30.76
N SER A 131 -22.90 -19.45 -29.96
CA SER A 131 -22.96 -19.91 -28.57
C SER A 131 -23.85 -18.99 -27.71
N GLN A 132 -24.78 -19.59 -26.95
CA GLN A 132 -25.70 -18.83 -26.10
C GLN A 132 -25.13 -18.66 -24.68
N GLY A 133 -25.28 -17.48 -24.11
CA GLY A 133 -24.97 -17.20 -22.71
C GLY A 133 -25.71 -15.99 -22.17
N TYR A 134 -25.34 -15.56 -20.97
CA TYR A 134 -25.91 -14.39 -20.31
C TYR A 134 -24.84 -13.31 -20.17
N ILE A 135 -25.21 -12.05 -20.42
CA ILE A 135 -24.38 -10.87 -20.17
C ILE A 135 -25.11 -9.92 -19.23
N CYS A 136 -24.41 -9.40 -18.23
CA CYS A 136 -24.90 -8.30 -17.40
C CYS A 136 -24.79 -6.99 -18.18
N GLU A 137 -25.91 -6.32 -18.46
CA GLU A 137 -25.92 -5.08 -19.26
C GLU A 137 -25.09 -3.96 -18.61
N THR A 138 -25.07 -3.91 -17.28
CA THR A 138 -24.42 -2.84 -16.50
C THR A 138 -22.89 -2.94 -16.46
N CYS A 139 -22.34 -4.15 -16.29
CA CYS A 139 -20.91 -4.34 -16.06
C CYS A 139 -20.22 -5.32 -17.02
N ASN A 140 -20.93 -5.79 -18.06
CA ASN A 140 -20.47 -6.79 -19.03
C ASN A 140 -19.98 -8.12 -18.42
N PHE A 141 -20.46 -8.53 -17.24
CA PHE A 141 -20.18 -9.87 -16.72
C PHE A 141 -20.84 -10.92 -17.63
N ILE A 142 -20.03 -11.80 -18.25
CA ILE A 142 -20.52 -12.85 -19.14
C ILE A 142 -20.43 -14.22 -18.45
N CYS A 143 -21.55 -14.97 -18.41
CA CYS A 143 -21.56 -16.31 -17.87
C CYS A 143 -22.46 -17.32 -18.60
N HIS A 144 -22.09 -18.60 -18.49
CA HIS A 144 -22.89 -19.71 -19.01
C HIS A 144 -24.22 -19.84 -18.27
N GLU A 145 -25.24 -20.40 -18.92
CA GLU A 145 -26.52 -20.76 -18.29
C GLU A 145 -26.32 -21.67 -17.05
N LYS A 146 -25.39 -22.64 -17.13
CA LYS A 146 -24.97 -23.49 -16.00
C LYS A 146 -24.32 -22.73 -14.83
N CYS A 147 -23.79 -21.53 -15.07
CA CYS A 147 -23.06 -20.71 -14.10
C CYS A 147 -23.89 -19.56 -13.52
N LEU A 148 -25.00 -19.20 -14.16
CA LEU A 148 -25.87 -18.08 -13.77
C LEU A 148 -26.31 -18.18 -12.30
N LYS A 149 -26.69 -19.38 -11.85
CA LYS A 149 -27.16 -19.65 -10.47
C LYS A 149 -26.04 -19.74 -9.43
N THR A 150 -24.77 -19.64 -9.82
CA THR A 150 -23.60 -19.74 -8.93
C THR A 150 -22.73 -18.49 -8.91
N VAL A 151 -23.10 -17.42 -9.64
CA VAL A 151 -22.36 -16.16 -9.68
C VAL A 151 -22.10 -15.62 -8.27
N ALA A 152 -20.83 -15.32 -7.99
CA ALA A 152 -20.33 -15.07 -6.64
C ALA A 152 -19.69 -13.68 -6.45
N SER A 153 -19.41 -12.97 -7.54
CA SER A 153 -18.96 -11.57 -7.54
C SER A 153 -20.12 -10.63 -7.87
N PHE A 154 -20.08 -9.44 -7.28
CA PHE A 154 -21.15 -8.45 -7.36
C PHE A 154 -21.11 -7.63 -8.65
N CYS A 155 -22.26 -7.08 -9.03
CA CYS A 155 -22.31 -6.03 -10.06
C CYS A 155 -21.71 -4.73 -9.51
N SER A 156 -20.87 -4.06 -10.31
CA SER A 156 -20.32 -2.74 -9.97
C SER A 156 -21.41 -1.70 -9.70
N GLY A 157 -22.59 -1.84 -10.32
CA GLY A 157 -23.75 -0.99 -10.10
C GLY A 157 -24.35 -1.03 -8.68
N ILE A 158 -24.17 -2.11 -7.91
CA ILE A 158 -24.59 -2.15 -6.49
C ILE A 158 -23.42 -2.19 -5.50
N ALA A 159 -22.21 -2.52 -5.95
CA ALA A 159 -21.06 -2.72 -5.08
C ALA A 159 -20.69 -1.46 -4.25
N MET A 160 -20.94 -0.25 -4.77
CA MET A 160 -20.75 1.01 -4.02
C MET A 160 -21.75 1.17 -2.85
N GLN A 161 -22.95 0.62 -2.96
CA GLN A 161 -23.94 0.66 -1.88
C GLN A 161 -23.61 -0.36 -0.78
N LEU A 162 -23.08 -1.53 -1.15
CA LEU A 162 -22.77 -2.61 -0.20
C LEU A 162 -21.59 -2.30 0.75
N ILE A 163 -20.74 -1.30 0.49
CA ILE A 163 -19.54 -1.01 1.30
C ILE A 163 -19.92 -0.64 2.76
N LYS A 164 -19.30 -1.26 3.79
CA LYS A 164 -19.46 -0.87 5.23
C LYS A 164 -18.56 0.32 5.61
N ASN A 165 -17.26 0.23 5.32
CA ASN A 165 -16.28 1.30 5.53
C ASN A 165 -15.71 1.72 4.17
N PRO A 166 -15.98 2.95 3.69
CA PRO A 166 -15.42 3.46 2.44
C PRO A 166 -13.98 3.90 2.63
N VAL A 167 -13.13 3.63 1.64
CA VAL A 167 -11.70 3.98 1.66
C VAL A 167 -11.30 4.46 0.26
N ALA A 168 -10.73 5.66 0.18
CA ALA A 168 -10.34 6.26 -1.09
C ALA A 168 -9.19 5.48 -1.77
N HIS A 169 -9.33 5.22 -3.06
CA HIS A 169 -8.22 4.79 -3.91
C HIS A 169 -7.28 5.97 -4.15
N CYS A 170 -5.97 5.73 -4.01
CA CYS A 170 -4.95 6.68 -4.46
C CYS A 170 -4.64 6.38 -5.93
N TRP A 171 -5.01 7.28 -6.84
CA TRP A 171 -4.97 7.02 -8.30
C TRP A 171 -3.66 7.48 -8.95
N SER A 172 -3.22 6.74 -9.96
CA SER A 172 -2.13 7.15 -10.85
C SER A 172 -2.51 8.36 -11.72
N GLU A 173 -1.52 8.98 -12.36
CA GLU A 173 -1.78 9.76 -13.57
C GLU A 173 -2.46 8.85 -14.64
N PRO A 174 -3.37 9.36 -15.48
CA PRO A 174 -3.97 8.59 -16.57
C PRO A 174 -2.95 8.06 -17.59
N GLY A 175 -3.22 6.89 -18.17
CA GLY A 175 -2.41 6.32 -19.24
C GLY A 175 -2.89 4.97 -19.76
N PHE A 176 -2.17 4.42 -20.75
CA PHE A 176 -2.50 3.14 -21.40
C PHE A 176 -1.99 1.94 -20.59
N VAL A 177 -2.79 1.46 -19.64
CA VAL A 177 -2.47 0.31 -18.80
C VAL A 177 -2.69 -0.99 -19.57
N LYS A 178 -1.62 -1.69 -19.94
CA LYS A 178 -1.70 -2.92 -20.76
C LYS A 178 -1.89 -4.19 -19.94
N ARG A 179 -2.58 -5.18 -20.53
CA ARG A 179 -2.87 -6.53 -20.00
C ARG A 179 -3.64 -6.52 -18.68
N LYS A 180 -4.56 -5.56 -18.52
CA LYS A 180 -5.49 -5.46 -17.38
C LYS A 180 -6.92 -5.29 -17.87
N PHE A 181 -7.87 -5.47 -16.96
CA PHE A 181 -9.30 -5.28 -17.16
C PHE A 181 -9.83 -4.26 -16.16
N CYS A 182 -10.70 -3.37 -16.64
CA CYS A 182 -11.41 -2.41 -15.81
C CYS A 182 -12.40 -3.12 -14.88
N LEU A 183 -12.30 -2.92 -13.56
CA LEU A 183 -13.19 -3.61 -12.60
C LEU A 183 -14.65 -3.13 -12.66
N VAL A 184 -14.91 -1.95 -13.23
CA VAL A 184 -16.26 -1.39 -13.38
C VAL A 184 -17.00 -2.01 -14.57
N CYS A 185 -16.37 -2.01 -15.75
CA CYS A 185 -17.03 -2.39 -17.02
C CYS A 185 -16.53 -3.71 -17.63
N ARG A 186 -15.52 -4.35 -17.01
CA ARG A 186 -14.91 -5.66 -17.36
C ARG A 186 -14.28 -5.78 -18.75
N LYS A 187 -14.20 -4.69 -19.53
CA LYS A 187 -13.43 -4.60 -20.78
C LYS A 187 -11.92 -4.46 -20.50
N LYS A 188 -11.07 -4.85 -21.46
CA LYS A 188 -9.61 -4.66 -21.40
C LYS A 188 -9.23 -3.17 -21.38
N THR A 189 -8.09 -2.83 -20.78
CA THR A 189 -7.57 -1.44 -20.67
C THR A 189 -6.49 -1.12 -21.71
N ASP A 190 -6.18 -2.06 -22.62
CA ASP A 190 -5.05 -1.98 -23.55
C ASP A 190 -5.06 -0.73 -24.46
N ASP A 191 -6.23 -0.35 -24.96
CA ASP A 191 -6.42 0.67 -26.00
C ASP A 191 -7.19 1.92 -25.51
N VAL A 192 -7.50 2.01 -24.21
CA VAL A 192 -8.33 3.08 -23.61
C VAL A 192 -7.65 3.64 -22.38
N GLU A 193 -7.57 4.96 -22.27
CA GLU A 193 -6.92 5.63 -21.15
C GLU A 193 -7.54 5.22 -19.81
N SER A 194 -6.68 4.86 -18.86
CA SER A 194 -7.03 4.19 -17.62
C SER A 194 -6.17 4.71 -16.46
N VAL A 195 -6.65 4.55 -15.24
CA VAL A 195 -5.87 4.77 -14.01
C VAL A 195 -5.78 3.47 -13.21
N GLU A 196 -4.69 3.33 -12.45
CA GLU A 196 -4.54 2.27 -11.45
C GLU A 196 -4.45 2.84 -10.04
N CYS A 197 -4.91 2.09 -9.05
CA CYS A 197 -4.67 2.42 -7.66
C CYS A 197 -3.26 1.97 -7.24
N GLU A 198 -2.46 2.88 -6.70
CA GLU A 198 -1.10 2.58 -6.20
C GLU A 198 -1.08 1.65 -4.97
N VAL A 199 -2.24 1.29 -4.39
CA VAL A 199 -2.35 0.60 -3.10
C VAL A 199 -3.05 -0.78 -3.15
N CYS A 200 -3.99 -1.04 -4.07
CA CYS A 200 -4.82 -2.27 -3.99
C CYS A 200 -5.18 -2.95 -5.33
N ASP A 201 -4.36 -2.76 -6.38
CA ASP A 201 -4.53 -3.37 -7.71
C ASP A 201 -5.93 -3.16 -8.35
N TYR A 202 -6.57 -2.02 -8.04
CA TYR A 202 -7.78 -1.57 -8.72
C TYR A 202 -7.40 -0.90 -10.05
N TYR A 203 -8.06 -1.29 -11.14
CA TYR A 203 -7.86 -0.78 -12.49
C TYR A 203 -9.19 -0.29 -13.06
N VAL A 204 -9.22 0.90 -13.66
CA VAL A 204 -10.45 1.50 -14.20
C VAL A 204 -10.14 2.43 -15.38
N HIS A 205 -10.98 2.42 -16.42
CA HIS A 205 -10.92 3.41 -17.51
C HIS A 205 -11.27 4.80 -16.97
N VAL A 206 -10.77 5.88 -17.58
CA VAL A 206 -11.10 7.25 -17.17
C VAL A 206 -12.61 7.50 -17.17
N ASP A 207 -13.34 7.11 -18.24
CA ASP A 207 -14.81 7.20 -18.30
C ASP A 207 -15.56 6.36 -17.25
N CYS A 208 -14.89 5.38 -16.64
CA CYS A 208 -15.46 4.50 -15.61
C CYS A 208 -15.08 4.91 -14.18
N LEU A 209 -14.19 5.89 -14.00
CA LEU A 209 -13.68 6.33 -12.69
C LEU A 209 -14.78 6.82 -11.76
N ASP A 210 -15.75 7.54 -12.33
CA ASP A 210 -16.94 8.11 -11.67
C ASP A 210 -17.94 7.05 -11.15
N LEU A 211 -17.64 5.76 -11.38
CA LEU A 211 -18.37 4.55 -10.97
C LEU A 211 -17.46 3.53 -10.26
N ALA A 212 -16.22 3.91 -9.89
CA ALA A 212 -15.32 3.05 -9.14
C ALA A 212 -15.84 2.80 -7.71
N VAL A 213 -15.71 1.57 -7.23
CA VAL A 213 -16.13 1.18 -5.87
C VAL A 213 -15.07 1.70 -4.90
N SER A 214 -15.44 2.60 -3.97
CA SER A 214 -14.52 3.19 -2.97
C SER A 214 -14.17 2.21 -1.84
N ASP A 215 -13.65 1.04 -2.19
CA ASP A 215 -13.24 -0.05 -1.31
C ASP A 215 -11.71 -0.27 -1.33
N CYS A 216 -10.92 0.81 -1.25
CA CYS A 216 -9.48 0.67 -1.09
C CYS A 216 -9.13 -0.06 0.23
N ARG A 217 -7.87 -0.50 0.35
CA ARG A 217 -7.43 -1.33 1.47
C ARG A 217 -7.22 -0.49 2.74
N GLU A 218 -8.08 -0.66 3.74
CA GLU A 218 -8.04 0.04 5.05
C GLU A 218 -6.69 -0.21 5.76
N ALA A 219 -5.75 0.72 5.60
CA ALA A 219 -4.34 0.57 6.00
C ALA A 219 -4.05 0.94 7.47
N SER A 220 -5.04 1.53 8.15
CA SER A 220 -4.99 1.96 9.55
C SER A 220 -6.27 1.50 10.21
N THR A 221 -6.18 0.56 11.15
CA THR A 221 -7.36 -0.10 11.74
C THR A 221 -7.38 -0.13 13.26
N PHE A 222 -6.46 0.53 13.98
CA PHE A 222 -6.48 0.53 15.45
C PHE A 222 -7.72 1.25 16.03
N ILE A 223 -8.25 0.74 17.16
CA ILE A 223 -9.33 1.30 17.99
C ILE A 223 -8.99 0.99 19.46
N SER A 224 -8.75 1.98 20.32
CA SER A 224 -8.32 1.75 21.73
C SER A 224 -9.47 1.37 22.67
N SER A 225 -10.72 1.69 22.31
CA SER A 225 -11.92 1.26 23.03
C SER A 225 -12.26 -0.23 22.82
N LEU A 226 -11.50 -0.95 21.97
CA LEU A 226 -11.62 -2.39 21.74
C LEU A 226 -10.39 -3.14 22.27
N GLU A 227 -10.59 -4.26 22.97
CA GLU A 227 -9.47 -5.09 23.43
C GLU A 227 -8.59 -5.56 22.26
N PRO A 228 -7.24 -5.58 22.40
CA PRO A 228 -6.32 -6.00 21.34
C PRO A 228 -6.63 -7.38 20.73
N THR A 229 -7.15 -8.30 21.54
CA THR A 229 -7.59 -9.67 21.19
C THR A 229 -8.73 -9.70 20.17
N THR A 230 -9.58 -8.67 20.16
CA THR A 230 -10.75 -8.56 19.27
C THR A 230 -10.42 -7.92 17.91
N GLN A 231 -9.34 -7.15 17.84
CA GLN A 231 -8.97 -6.35 16.67
C GLN A 231 -8.25 -7.18 15.59
N ARG A 232 -8.94 -8.17 15.03
CA ARG A 232 -8.39 -9.06 13.99
C ARG A 232 -8.49 -8.43 12.60
N GLN A 233 -7.42 -8.55 11.81
CA GLN A 233 -7.42 -8.11 10.42
C GLN A 233 -8.11 -9.15 9.53
N ARG A 234 -9.19 -8.75 8.84
CA ARG A 234 -9.88 -9.61 7.85
C ARG A 234 -9.18 -9.62 6.49
N HIS A 235 -9.42 -10.66 5.70
CA HIS A 235 -9.04 -10.70 4.28
C HIS A 235 -9.75 -9.57 3.51
N HIS A 236 -9.03 -8.93 2.58
CA HIS A 236 -9.58 -7.92 1.68
C HIS A 236 -9.49 -8.45 0.24
N TRP A 237 -10.56 -9.05 -0.28
CA TRP A 237 -10.55 -9.67 -1.62
C TRP A 237 -10.76 -8.64 -2.75
N ARG A 238 -10.03 -8.81 -3.85
CA ARG A 238 -10.15 -8.06 -5.10
C ARG A 238 -10.39 -9.05 -6.25
N GLU A 239 -11.28 -8.73 -7.19
CA GLU A 239 -11.60 -9.60 -8.32
C GLU A 239 -10.62 -9.41 -9.50
N GLY A 240 -10.22 -10.52 -10.10
CA GLY A 240 -9.47 -10.58 -11.35
C GLY A 240 -8.08 -9.94 -11.33
N ASN A 241 -7.62 -9.55 -12.53
CA ASN A 241 -6.28 -8.96 -12.79
C ASN A 241 -5.08 -9.75 -12.24
N LEU A 242 -5.28 -11.06 -12.01
CA LEU A 242 -4.33 -12.00 -11.41
C LEU A 242 -3.10 -12.24 -12.30
N ASN A 243 -1.96 -12.45 -11.66
CA ASN A 243 -0.71 -12.77 -12.36
C ASN A 243 -0.82 -14.13 -13.09
N PRO A 244 -0.25 -14.26 -14.30
CA PRO A 244 -0.20 -15.53 -15.02
C PRO A 244 0.36 -16.67 -14.17
N GLY A 245 -0.34 -17.80 -14.18
CA GLY A 245 0.00 -18.99 -13.38
C GLY A 245 -0.60 -19.02 -11.97
N SER A 246 -1.38 -18.02 -11.54
CA SER A 246 -2.03 -18.01 -10.21
C SER A 246 -2.95 -19.23 -9.99
N LYS A 247 -2.71 -19.97 -8.89
CA LYS A 247 -3.44 -21.18 -8.51
C LYS A 247 -4.26 -20.96 -7.25
N CYS A 248 -5.51 -21.43 -7.25
CA CYS A 248 -6.39 -21.31 -6.11
C CYS A 248 -5.81 -22.04 -4.89
N THR A 249 -5.72 -21.35 -3.75
CA THR A 249 -5.15 -21.93 -2.53
C THR A 249 -5.95 -23.13 -1.98
N VAL A 250 -7.26 -23.18 -2.29
CA VAL A 250 -8.17 -24.27 -1.90
C VAL A 250 -8.03 -25.44 -2.87
N CYS A 251 -8.52 -25.32 -4.10
CA CYS A 251 -8.60 -26.45 -5.05
C CYS A 251 -7.32 -26.71 -5.87
N ARG A 252 -6.27 -25.89 -5.71
CA ARG A 252 -4.94 -25.96 -6.38
C ARG A 252 -4.93 -25.86 -7.92
N LYS A 253 -6.09 -25.77 -8.57
CA LYS A 253 -6.24 -25.50 -10.01
C LYS A 253 -5.92 -24.03 -10.36
N SER A 254 -5.61 -23.76 -11.63
CA SER A 254 -5.46 -22.40 -12.17
C SER A 254 -6.72 -21.58 -11.94
N CYS A 255 -6.58 -20.33 -11.50
CA CYS A 255 -7.70 -19.41 -11.21
C CYS A 255 -7.61 -18.04 -11.90
N TRP A 256 -6.60 -17.83 -12.76
CA TRP A 256 -6.43 -16.63 -13.59
C TRP A 256 -6.96 -16.84 -15.01
N SER A 257 -7.11 -15.75 -15.77
CA SER A 257 -7.39 -15.74 -17.21
C SER A 257 -6.72 -14.53 -17.87
N SER A 258 -6.33 -14.66 -19.15
CA SER A 258 -5.91 -13.54 -20.00
C SER A 258 -7.08 -12.90 -20.78
N GLU A 259 -8.24 -13.56 -20.80
CA GLU A 259 -9.37 -13.21 -21.68
C GLU A 259 -10.60 -12.67 -20.96
N CYS A 260 -10.66 -12.77 -19.63
CA CYS A 260 -11.72 -12.17 -18.82
C CYS A 260 -11.23 -11.80 -17.41
N LEU A 261 -11.91 -10.84 -16.77
CA LEU A 261 -11.68 -10.51 -15.36
C LEU A 261 -12.24 -11.63 -14.48
N ALA A 262 -11.38 -12.55 -14.03
CA ALA A 262 -11.78 -13.75 -13.29
C ALA A 262 -10.78 -14.16 -12.19
N GLY A 263 -11.30 -14.82 -11.15
CA GLY A 263 -10.56 -15.17 -9.93
C GLY A 263 -10.58 -14.05 -8.88
N MET A 264 -10.00 -14.32 -7.70
CA MET A 264 -9.92 -13.38 -6.57
C MET A 264 -8.50 -13.38 -5.97
N ARG A 265 -8.03 -12.24 -5.47
CA ARG A 265 -6.77 -12.09 -4.70
C ARG A 265 -6.99 -11.28 -3.43
N CYS A 266 -6.49 -11.78 -2.31
CA CYS A 266 -6.45 -11.03 -1.06
C CYS A 266 -5.33 -9.98 -1.12
N GLN A 267 -5.66 -8.71 -0.90
CA GLN A 267 -4.72 -7.58 -0.92
C GLN A 267 -3.82 -7.48 0.33
N TRP A 268 -3.91 -8.44 1.26
CA TRP A 268 -3.02 -8.56 2.43
C TRP A 268 -2.09 -9.76 2.32
N CYS A 269 -2.63 -10.99 2.28
CA CYS A 269 -1.82 -12.20 2.27
C CYS A 269 -1.42 -12.71 0.87
N ASN A 270 -1.85 -12.02 -0.19
CA ASN A 270 -1.64 -12.40 -1.60
C ASN A 270 -2.15 -13.79 -2.02
N ARG A 271 -2.92 -14.50 -1.16
CA ARG A 271 -3.65 -15.72 -1.55
C ARG A 271 -4.56 -15.44 -2.75
N THR A 272 -4.62 -16.39 -3.68
CA THR A 272 -5.55 -16.35 -4.81
C THR A 272 -6.55 -17.51 -4.75
N ALA A 273 -7.75 -17.31 -5.29
CA ALA A 273 -8.81 -18.32 -5.33
C ALA A 273 -9.78 -18.09 -6.50
N HIS A 274 -10.56 -19.11 -6.87
CA HIS A 274 -11.75 -18.90 -7.71
C HIS A 274 -12.84 -18.14 -6.95
N ALA A 275 -13.74 -17.48 -7.67
CA ALA A 275 -14.85 -16.70 -7.10
C ALA A 275 -15.81 -17.54 -6.21
N ILE A 276 -15.88 -18.86 -6.39
CA ILE A 276 -16.60 -19.76 -5.45
C ILE A 276 -15.69 -20.13 -4.27
N CYS A 277 -14.42 -20.44 -4.54
CA CYS A 277 -13.52 -21.05 -3.56
C CYS A 277 -13.06 -20.12 -2.44
N TYR A 278 -13.02 -18.79 -2.63
CA TYR A 278 -12.55 -17.89 -1.56
C TYR A 278 -13.42 -17.96 -0.30
N ARG A 279 -14.70 -18.32 -0.44
CA ARG A 279 -15.67 -18.50 0.67
C ARG A 279 -15.40 -19.74 1.54
N GLN A 280 -14.44 -20.59 1.15
CA GLN A 280 -13.96 -21.74 1.92
C GLN A 280 -12.64 -21.42 2.67
N ILE A 281 -12.24 -20.15 2.69
CA ILE A 281 -11.07 -19.65 3.41
C ILE A 281 -11.59 -18.91 4.65
N VAL A 282 -10.94 -19.10 5.80
CA VAL A 282 -11.23 -18.35 7.03
C VAL A 282 -11.20 -16.83 6.78
N THR A 283 -12.05 -16.09 7.49
CA THR A 283 -12.17 -14.63 7.30
C THR A 283 -10.97 -13.85 7.82
N ASP A 284 -10.33 -14.33 8.88
CA ASP A 284 -9.11 -13.77 9.47
C ASP A 284 -7.89 -13.89 8.54
N CYS A 285 -7.16 -12.79 8.37
CA CYS A 285 -6.00 -12.69 7.52
C CYS A 285 -4.70 -12.83 8.30
N ASP A 286 -3.96 -13.91 8.04
CA ASP A 286 -2.63 -14.17 8.60
C ASP A 286 -1.48 -13.38 7.95
N PHE A 287 -1.76 -12.51 6.97
CA PHE A 287 -0.80 -11.82 6.10
C PHE A 287 0.11 -12.74 5.24
N GLY A 288 -0.13 -14.05 5.26
CA GLY A 288 0.55 -15.02 4.41
C GLY A 288 2.08 -14.98 4.54
N PRO A 289 2.83 -15.19 3.43
CA PRO A 289 4.30 -15.21 3.45
C PRO A 289 4.97 -13.91 3.90
N LEU A 290 4.24 -12.79 4.00
CA LEU A 290 4.79 -11.50 4.39
C LEU A 290 4.56 -11.15 5.87
N ARG A 291 3.88 -12.02 6.63
CA ARG A 291 3.61 -11.81 8.08
C ARG A 291 4.82 -11.31 8.87
N PRO A 292 6.03 -11.91 8.78
CA PRO A 292 7.14 -11.55 9.67
C PRO A 292 7.64 -10.11 9.52
N ILE A 293 7.29 -9.43 8.42
CA ILE A 293 7.73 -8.06 8.09
C ILE A 293 6.58 -7.10 7.83
N MET A 294 5.32 -7.54 7.95
CA MET A 294 4.16 -6.71 7.66
C MET A 294 3.84 -5.81 8.87
N LEU A 295 3.89 -4.48 8.69
CA LEU A 295 3.26 -3.54 9.64
C LEU A 295 1.73 -3.79 9.71
N PRO A 296 1.19 -4.36 10.81
CA PRO A 296 -0.23 -4.71 10.88
C PRO A 296 -1.12 -3.46 10.91
N PRO A 297 -2.23 -3.38 10.17
CA PRO A 297 -3.09 -2.19 10.18
C PRO A 297 -3.63 -1.84 11.58
N ASN A 298 -3.85 -2.85 12.44
CA ASN A 298 -4.37 -2.69 13.80
C ASN A 298 -3.35 -2.17 14.82
N CYS A 299 -2.09 -1.92 14.41
CA CYS A 299 -1.12 -1.16 15.21
C CYS A 299 -0.95 0.29 14.73
N LEU A 300 -1.68 0.72 13.70
CA LEU A 300 -1.48 2.03 13.07
C LEU A 300 -2.67 2.96 13.30
N THR A 301 -2.36 4.22 13.62
CA THR A 301 -3.29 5.34 13.49
C THR A 301 -2.78 6.32 12.43
N ILE A 302 -3.69 6.86 11.65
CA ILE A 302 -3.45 7.98 10.74
C ILE A 302 -4.19 9.20 11.30
N PRO A 303 -3.65 10.42 11.16
CA PRO A 303 -4.37 11.63 11.48
C PRO A 303 -5.73 11.65 10.79
N ARG A 304 -6.81 11.47 11.56
CA ARG A 304 -8.20 11.45 11.06
C ARG A 304 -8.59 12.87 10.67
N ALA A 305 -8.39 13.17 9.40
CA ALA A 305 -8.37 14.50 8.83
C ALA A 305 -9.03 14.48 7.46
N GLU A 306 -9.56 15.64 7.04
CA GLU A 306 -10.15 15.89 5.71
C GLU A 306 -9.09 15.86 4.57
N LEU A 307 -7.87 15.38 4.86
CA LEU A 307 -6.77 15.24 3.91
C LEU A 307 -6.93 13.97 3.06
N PRO A 308 -6.89 14.05 1.72
CA PRO A 308 -6.89 12.87 0.87
C PRO A 308 -5.76 11.89 1.21
N MET A 309 -6.04 10.59 1.15
CA MET A 309 -5.04 9.54 1.41
C MET A 309 -3.80 9.66 0.50
N GLU A 310 -3.95 10.24 -0.69
CA GLU A 310 -2.86 10.58 -1.61
C GLU A 310 -1.83 11.50 -0.93
N LEU A 311 -2.26 12.49 -0.14
CA LEU A 311 -1.36 13.38 0.61
C LEU A 311 -0.69 12.66 1.78
N LEU A 312 -1.45 11.87 2.56
CA LEU A 312 -0.91 11.08 3.68
C LEU A 312 0.17 10.08 3.23
N LEU A 313 0.05 9.55 2.01
CA LEU A 313 1.04 8.64 1.40
C LEU A 313 2.11 9.34 0.54
N SER A 314 2.12 10.68 0.50
CA SER A 314 3.03 11.48 -0.35
C SER A 314 2.97 11.13 -1.85
N ILE A 315 1.79 10.77 -2.35
CA ILE A 315 1.51 10.44 -3.75
C ILE A 315 1.24 11.75 -4.50
N LYS A 316 2.26 12.23 -5.22
CA LYS A 316 2.19 13.48 -5.97
C LYS A 316 1.41 13.30 -7.27
N ARG A 317 0.17 13.79 -7.30
CA ARG A 317 -0.43 14.29 -8.55
C ARG A 317 0.40 15.47 -9.05
N ARG A 318 0.61 15.58 -10.36
CA ARG A 318 0.95 16.87 -10.97
C ARG A 318 -0.31 17.70 -11.10
N GLU A 319 -0.22 18.97 -10.72
CA GLU A 319 -1.23 19.98 -11.02
C GLU A 319 -1.22 20.27 -12.52
N LYS A 320 -1.98 19.47 -13.25
CA LYS A 320 -2.88 20.03 -14.26
C LYS A 320 -4.24 20.15 -13.62
N GLU A 321 -4.99 21.18 -14.01
CA GLU A 321 -6.42 21.21 -13.81
C GLU A 321 -7.00 19.88 -14.31
N VAL A 322 -7.73 19.16 -13.45
CA VAL A 322 -8.53 18.01 -13.90
C VAL A 322 -9.52 18.60 -14.90
N PRO A 323 -9.49 18.20 -16.19
CA PRO A 323 -10.40 18.79 -17.16
C PRO A 323 -11.83 18.55 -16.69
N VAL A 324 -12.62 19.62 -16.59
CA VAL A 324 -14.04 19.54 -16.24
C VAL A 324 -14.78 18.99 -17.47
N SER A 325 -14.62 17.69 -17.67
CA SER A 325 -15.13 16.92 -18.77
C SER A 325 -15.66 15.59 -18.24
N PRO A 326 -16.92 15.55 -17.74
CA PRO A 326 -17.75 14.43 -18.14
C PRO A 326 -17.74 14.37 -19.67
N SER A 327 -17.55 13.17 -20.20
CA SER A 327 -17.26 12.93 -21.61
C SER A 327 -18.38 13.50 -22.48
N LYS A 328 -18.05 14.38 -23.45
CA LYS A 328 -18.98 14.80 -24.53
C LYS A 328 -19.20 13.64 -25.53
N ASN A 329 -19.59 12.47 -25.04
CA ASN A 329 -19.65 11.22 -25.80
C ASN A 329 -20.90 10.42 -25.47
N SER A 330 -21.80 10.29 -26.45
CA SER A 330 -22.75 9.17 -26.53
C SER A 330 -23.36 9.04 -27.93
N GLU A 331 -22.52 8.94 -28.96
CA GLU A 331 -22.94 8.37 -30.25
C GLU A 331 -22.26 6.99 -30.48
N ASP A 332 -21.02 6.79 -30.00
CA ASP A 332 -20.30 5.49 -30.06
C ASP A 332 -20.44 4.61 -28.80
N PHE A 333 -21.62 3.99 -28.62
CA PHE A 333 -21.75 2.80 -27.75
C PHE A 333 -22.44 1.60 -28.40
N SER A 334 -22.67 1.65 -29.72
CA SER A 334 -23.22 0.57 -30.55
C SER A 334 -22.21 0.02 -31.59
N SER A 335 -21.13 0.75 -31.84
CA SER A 335 -20.22 0.67 -33.00
C SER A 335 -18.96 -0.19 -32.77
N SER A 336 -19.11 -1.41 -32.23
CA SER A 336 -17.97 -2.37 -32.10
C SER A 336 -18.32 -3.84 -32.36
N LEU A 337 -19.44 -4.08 -33.06
CA LEU A 337 -19.62 -5.27 -33.89
C LEU A 337 -19.60 -4.84 -35.36
N LEU A 338 -19.15 -5.74 -36.23
CA LEU A 338 -19.03 -5.48 -37.68
C LEU A 338 -20.35 -4.94 -38.23
N GLU A 339 -20.29 -3.88 -39.04
CA GLU A 339 -21.47 -3.31 -39.67
C GLU A 339 -22.09 -4.32 -40.63
N ASP A 340 -23.27 -4.81 -40.27
CA ASP A 340 -24.13 -5.61 -41.13
C ASP A 340 -24.96 -4.64 -42.01
N PRO A 341 -24.81 -4.66 -43.35
CA PRO A 341 -25.49 -3.71 -44.24
C PRO A 341 -27.02 -3.79 -44.22
N ASN A 342 -27.62 -4.80 -43.59
CA ASN A 342 -29.06 -5.08 -43.60
C ASN A 342 -29.83 -4.55 -42.37
N ARG A 343 -29.30 -3.61 -41.58
CA ARG A 343 -30.08 -3.01 -40.48
C ARG A 343 -31.23 -2.14 -40.99
N GLU A 344 -32.45 -2.56 -40.68
CA GLU A 344 -33.66 -1.76 -40.82
C GLU A 344 -33.58 -0.48 -39.96
N LYS A 345 -34.38 0.54 -40.30
CA LYS A 345 -34.37 1.84 -39.60
C LYS A 345 -34.72 1.66 -38.12
N ASP A 346 -33.77 1.98 -37.26
CA ASP A 346 -33.90 1.92 -35.80
C ASP A 346 -35.13 2.75 -35.32
N ASP A 347 -36.16 2.07 -34.80
CA ASP A 347 -37.41 2.69 -34.34
C ASP A 347 -37.35 3.17 -32.87
N ASN A 348 -36.12 3.45 -32.43
CA ASN A 348 -35.76 3.96 -31.11
C ASN A 348 -35.71 5.50 -31.08
N GLU A 349 -35.75 6.07 -29.88
CA GLU A 349 -35.64 7.50 -29.59
C GLU A 349 -34.59 7.72 -28.49
N ILE A 350 -33.74 8.76 -28.66
CA ILE A 350 -32.61 9.05 -27.78
C ILE A 350 -32.96 10.26 -26.90
N LEU A 351 -33.26 9.99 -25.65
CA LEU A 351 -33.58 10.98 -24.61
C LEU A 351 -32.29 11.56 -24.02
N ARG A 352 -32.29 12.85 -23.67
CA ARG A 352 -31.29 13.45 -22.75
C ARG A 352 -31.87 13.49 -21.34
N VAL A 353 -31.10 13.03 -20.36
CA VAL A 353 -31.56 12.95 -18.97
C VAL A 353 -30.53 13.54 -18.03
N TYR A 354 -31.02 14.43 -17.17
CA TYR A 354 -30.29 15.15 -16.13
C TYR A 354 -30.68 14.58 -14.75
N ASP A 355 -29.74 14.42 -13.82
CA ASP A 355 -30.02 13.89 -12.48
C ASP A 355 -30.26 14.97 -11.41
N GLY A 356 -30.22 16.25 -11.80
CA GLY A 356 -30.52 17.37 -10.91
C GLY A 356 -30.06 18.71 -11.47
N ASN A 357 -30.34 19.81 -10.76
CA ASN A 357 -30.09 21.18 -11.23
C ASN A 357 -28.63 21.39 -11.70
N VAL A 358 -27.66 20.93 -10.90
CA VAL A 358 -26.22 21.10 -11.17
C VAL A 358 -25.82 20.37 -12.47
N SER A 359 -26.45 19.22 -12.76
CA SER A 359 -26.22 18.51 -14.02
C SER A 359 -26.75 19.28 -15.23
N TYR A 360 -27.86 20.01 -15.09
CA TYR A 360 -28.41 20.85 -16.16
C TYR A 360 -27.58 22.11 -16.39
N GLU A 361 -27.24 22.83 -15.31
CA GLU A 361 -26.42 24.05 -15.33
C GLU A 361 -25.05 23.82 -15.99
N ASN A 362 -24.46 22.63 -15.79
CA ASN A 362 -23.18 22.24 -16.40
C ASN A 362 -23.33 21.48 -17.74
N ASN A 363 -24.56 21.34 -18.26
CA ASN A 363 -24.88 20.59 -19.50
C ASN A 363 -24.35 19.14 -19.50
N VAL A 364 -24.48 18.47 -18.36
CA VAL A 364 -24.06 17.09 -18.08
C VAL A 364 -25.29 16.19 -18.06
N PHE A 365 -25.52 15.43 -19.13
CA PHE A 365 -26.63 14.49 -19.23
C PHE A 365 -26.13 13.08 -19.58
N ARG A 366 -26.92 12.07 -19.19
CA ARG A 366 -26.83 10.73 -19.80
C ARG A 366 -27.84 10.65 -20.94
N THR A 367 -27.51 9.87 -21.96
CA THR A 367 -28.49 9.51 -22.99
C THR A 367 -29.12 8.16 -22.68
N CYS A 368 -30.41 8.03 -22.98
CA CYS A 368 -31.13 6.77 -22.89
C CYS A 368 -31.80 6.50 -24.25
N SER A 369 -31.53 5.34 -24.85
CA SER A 369 -32.18 4.90 -26.08
C SER A 369 -33.34 3.98 -25.72
N VAL A 370 -34.55 4.33 -26.16
CA VAL A 370 -35.79 3.60 -25.83
C VAL A 370 -36.65 3.41 -27.09
N PRO A 371 -37.43 2.32 -27.21
CA PRO A 371 -38.39 2.17 -28.30
C PRO A 371 -39.45 3.29 -28.29
N ARG A 372 -39.85 3.79 -29.46
CA ARG A 372 -40.92 4.82 -29.60
C ARG A 372 -42.32 4.36 -29.15
N SER A 373 -42.44 3.11 -28.70
CA SER A 373 -43.62 2.47 -28.12
C SER A 373 -43.53 2.24 -26.61
N ALA A 374 -42.41 2.58 -25.96
CA ALA A 374 -42.18 2.31 -24.54
C ALA A 374 -43.13 3.11 -23.62
N SER A 375 -43.59 2.49 -22.55
CA SER A 375 -44.34 3.15 -21.48
C SER A 375 -43.42 4.00 -20.57
N LEU A 376 -43.99 4.95 -19.82
CA LEU A 376 -43.20 5.80 -18.93
C LEU A 376 -42.42 4.97 -17.88
N ASP A 377 -42.99 3.87 -17.38
CA ASP A 377 -42.31 2.95 -16.47
C ASP A 377 -41.12 2.24 -17.12
N GLN A 378 -41.25 1.78 -18.38
CA GLN A 378 -40.15 1.17 -19.13
C GLN A 378 -39.03 2.18 -19.43
N ILE A 379 -39.39 3.43 -19.70
CA ILE A 379 -38.45 4.54 -19.89
C ILE A 379 -37.73 4.85 -18.58
N LEU A 380 -38.47 4.96 -17.47
CA LEU A 380 -37.90 5.17 -16.14
C LEU A 380 -36.96 4.04 -15.73
N GLU A 381 -37.30 2.78 -15.98
CA GLU A 381 -36.43 1.62 -15.70
C GLU A 381 -35.20 1.54 -16.62
N ALA A 382 -35.29 2.05 -17.86
CA ALA A 382 -34.12 2.20 -18.74
C ALA A 382 -33.20 3.34 -18.27
N ILE A 383 -33.78 4.43 -17.77
CA ILE A 383 -33.06 5.58 -17.20
C ILE A 383 -32.38 5.20 -15.88
N LEU A 384 -33.09 4.60 -14.92
CA LEU A 384 -32.51 4.18 -13.64
C LEU A 384 -31.32 3.23 -13.86
N ARG A 385 -31.44 2.28 -14.80
CA ARG A 385 -30.31 1.42 -15.22
C ARG A 385 -29.15 2.23 -15.83
N SER A 386 -29.40 3.22 -16.68
CA SER A 386 -28.33 4.04 -17.27
C SER A 386 -27.60 4.94 -16.25
N PHE A 387 -28.25 5.27 -15.13
CA PHE A 387 -27.64 5.95 -13.97
C PHE A 387 -27.10 4.99 -12.90
N HIS A 388 -27.18 3.66 -13.10
CA HIS A 388 -26.79 2.63 -12.13
C HIS A 388 -27.56 2.71 -10.80
N ILE A 389 -28.83 3.14 -10.84
CA ILE A 389 -29.72 3.23 -9.68
C ILE A 389 -30.53 1.93 -9.56
N TYR A 390 -30.43 1.28 -8.39
CA TYR A 390 -31.06 -0.01 -8.07
C TYR A 390 -32.11 0.10 -6.93
N ASP A 391 -32.72 1.28 -6.81
CA ASP A 391 -33.78 1.60 -5.85
C ASP A 391 -35.18 1.43 -6.49
N ASN A 392 -36.25 1.62 -5.72
CA ASN A 392 -37.64 1.42 -6.13
C ASN A 392 -38.14 2.51 -7.10
N PRO A 393 -38.53 2.20 -8.35
CA PRO A 393 -39.11 3.15 -9.33
C PRO A 393 -40.40 3.85 -8.90
N ALA A 394 -41.01 3.48 -7.76
CA ALA A 394 -42.06 4.26 -7.13
C ALA A 394 -41.54 5.60 -6.57
N TYR A 395 -40.31 5.63 -6.05
CA TYR A 395 -39.66 6.82 -5.47
C TYR A 395 -39.03 7.76 -6.51
N TYR A 396 -39.31 7.55 -7.80
CA TYR A 396 -38.77 8.36 -8.88
C TYR A 396 -39.87 8.81 -9.83
N MET A 397 -39.67 9.97 -10.43
CA MET A 397 -40.51 10.53 -11.48
C MET A 397 -39.65 11.18 -12.56
N LEU A 398 -40.22 11.33 -13.74
CA LEU A 398 -39.62 12.08 -14.84
C LEU A 398 -40.36 13.41 -14.98
N THR A 399 -39.64 14.52 -14.91
CA THR A 399 -40.16 15.84 -15.31
C THR A 399 -39.52 16.21 -16.64
N CYS A 400 -40.30 16.81 -17.54
CA CYS A 400 -39.77 17.31 -18.80
C CYS A 400 -39.41 18.79 -18.67
N ILE A 401 -38.32 19.18 -19.34
CA ILE A 401 -37.73 20.51 -19.24
C ILE A 401 -38.23 21.37 -20.41
N LYS A 402 -38.74 22.57 -20.11
CA LYS A 402 -38.92 23.66 -21.07
C LYS A 402 -38.26 24.92 -20.56
N GLU A 403 -37.61 25.65 -21.45
CA GLU A 403 -37.15 27.02 -21.21
C GLU A 403 -38.23 27.98 -21.71
N VAL A 404 -38.67 28.91 -20.86
CA VAL A 404 -39.68 29.94 -21.15
C VAL A 404 -39.20 31.23 -20.51
N ASP A 405 -39.02 32.29 -21.29
CA ASP A 405 -38.56 33.61 -20.82
C ASP A 405 -37.31 33.55 -19.91
N ASP A 406 -36.28 32.83 -20.38
CA ASP A 406 -35.02 32.50 -19.67
C ASP A 406 -35.21 31.82 -18.30
N ARG A 407 -36.35 31.16 -18.08
CA ARG A 407 -36.66 30.37 -16.88
C ARG A 407 -36.91 28.91 -17.22
N ILE A 408 -36.38 28.02 -16.39
CA ILE A 408 -36.64 26.58 -16.46
C ILE A 408 -38.02 26.30 -15.86
N VAL A 409 -38.91 25.72 -16.66
CA VAL A 409 -40.22 25.23 -16.26
C VAL A 409 -40.24 23.71 -16.37
N GLU A 410 -40.36 23.05 -15.23
CA GLU A 410 -40.54 21.60 -15.13
C GLU A 410 -42.04 21.25 -15.13
N TYR A 411 -42.40 20.18 -15.85
CA TYR A 411 -43.74 19.59 -15.77
C TYR A 411 -43.62 18.06 -15.62
N PRO A 412 -44.37 17.43 -14.69
CA PRO A 412 -44.33 15.99 -14.49
C PRO A 412 -44.90 15.25 -15.69
N LEU A 413 -44.32 14.10 -16.01
CA LEU A 413 -44.89 13.17 -16.99
C LEU A 413 -45.81 12.18 -16.28
N ASP A 414 -47.05 12.08 -16.76
CA ASP A 414 -48.04 11.12 -16.23
C ASP A 414 -47.72 9.70 -16.75
N ARG A 415 -47.85 8.70 -15.87
CA ARG A 415 -47.57 7.28 -16.20
C ARG A 415 -48.53 6.71 -17.25
N GLY A 416 -49.67 7.38 -17.49
CA GLY A 416 -50.67 6.96 -18.49
C GLY A 416 -50.39 7.34 -19.95
N GLU A 417 -49.52 8.31 -20.25
CA GLU A 417 -49.36 8.84 -21.63
C GLU A 417 -48.13 8.29 -22.38
N PRO A 418 -48.27 7.88 -23.67
CA PRO A 418 -47.13 7.53 -24.52
C PRO A 418 -46.31 8.78 -24.95
N LEU A 419 -44.98 8.63 -25.05
CA LEU A 419 -44.06 9.70 -25.50
C LEU A 419 -44.47 10.44 -26.79
N LYS A 420 -45.26 9.79 -27.65
CA LYS A 420 -45.77 10.37 -28.91
C LYS A 420 -46.52 11.70 -28.74
N GLY A 421 -47.08 11.98 -27.55
CA GLY A 421 -47.70 13.28 -27.24
C GLY A 421 -46.71 14.41 -26.92
N ILE A 422 -45.51 14.10 -26.44
CA ILE A 422 -44.61 15.07 -25.76
C ILE A 422 -43.57 15.65 -26.75
N ARG A 423 -43.98 15.93 -28.00
CA ARG A 423 -43.11 16.57 -29.00
C ARG A 423 -43.17 18.09 -28.92
N ASN A 424 -42.00 18.73 -28.75
CA ASN A 424 -41.86 20.19 -28.86
C ASN A 424 -42.14 20.66 -30.30
N SER A 425 -43.37 21.12 -30.54
CA SER A 425 -43.94 21.45 -31.87
C SER A 425 -43.34 22.68 -32.59
N GLN A 426 -42.17 23.19 -32.15
CA GLN A 426 -41.60 24.43 -32.72
C GLN A 426 -40.08 24.44 -32.98
N ASN A 427 -39.26 23.49 -32.49
CA ASN A 427 -37.80 23.60 -32.66
C ASN A 427 -36.98 22.30 -32.84
N GLY A 428 -37.61 21.13 -32.99
CA GLY A 428 -36.95 19.89 -33.46
C GLY A 428 -35.84 19.28 -32.58
N GLY A 429 -35.56 19.83 -31.40
CA GLY A 429 -34.51 19.34 -30.50
C GLY A 429 -34.81 17.98 -29.84
N ARG A 430 -33.75 17.28 -29.40
CA ARG A 430 -33.86 16.02 -28.63
C ARG A 430 -34.55 16.29 -27.28
N LEU A 431 -35.45 15.40 -26.85
CA LEU A 431 -36.21 15.56 -25.60
C LEU A 431 -35.26 15.59 -24.38
N SER A 432 -35.50 16.53 -23.45
CA SER A 432 -34.69 16.75 -22.25
C SER A 432 -35.53 16.58 -21.00
N LEU A 433 -35.12 15.68 -20.11
CA LEU A 433 -35.83 15.28 -18.90
C LEU A 433 -34.95 15.45 -17.66
N PHE A 434 -35.53 15.80 -16.51
CA PHE A 434 -34.93 15.46 -15.23
C PHE A 434 -35.44 14.09 -14.75
N LEU A 435 -34.55 13.30 -14.18
CA LEU A 435 -34.91 12.32 -13.18
C LEU A 435 -35.05 13.05 -11.83
N ARG A 436 -36.18 12.90 -11.14
CA ARG A 436 -36.45 13.51 -9.83
C ARG A 436 -36.81 12.43 -8.80
N TYR A 437 -36.38 12.62 -7.54
CA TYR A 437 -36.86 11.80 -6.43
C TYR A 437 -38.27 12.25 -6.05
N ASN A 438 -39.14 11.29 -5.76
CA ASN A 438 -40.57 11.47 -5.51
C ASN A 438 -40.96 10.70 -4.24
N ASN A 439 -40.70 11.29 -3.07
CA ASN A 439 -41.17 10.78 -1.79
C ASN A 439 -42.45 11.53 -1.41
N PRO A 440 -43.64 10.91 -1.42
CA PRO A 440 -44.91 11.60 -1.16
C PRO A 440 -45.05 12.16 0.26
N ASN A 441 -44.16 11.77 1.20
CA ASN A 441 -44.17 12.25 2.58
C ASN A 441 -43.04 13.28 2.85
N CYS A 442 -42.33 13.77 1.81
CA CYS A 442 -41.11 14.57 1.98
C CYS A 442 -41.28 15.90 2.71
N ASP A 443 -42.50 16.42 2.79
CA ASP A 443 -42.80 17.70 3.43
C ASP A 443 -43.03 17.56 4.95
N GLU A 444 -43.28 16.33 5.43
CA GLU A 444 -43.45 16.02 6.86
C GLU A 444 -42.21 15.37 7.47
N THR A 445 -41.67 14.32 6.83
CA THR A 445 -40.51 13.56 7.35
C THR A 445 -39.61 12.99 6.25
N ILE A 446 -38.31 12.87 6.55
CA ILE A 446 -37.34 12.12 5.74
C ILE A 446 -36.68 11.04 6.61
N THR A 447 -36.48 9.85 6.04
CA THR A 447 -35.79 8.75 6.72
C THR A 447 -34.29 8.78 6.39
N LEU A 448 -33.43 8.88 7.41
CA LEU A 448 -31.98 8.99 7.26
C LEU A 448 -31.26 7.74 7.78
N LYS A 449 -30.35 7.18 6.97
CA LYS A 449 -29.45 6.10 7.39
C LYS A 449 -28.18 6.66 8.00
N VAL A 450 -27.94 6.38 9.28
CA VAL A 450 -26.77 6.83 10.04
C VAL A 450 -25.85 5.65 10.32
N TYR A 451 -24.69 5.62 9.68
CA TYR A 451 -23.75 4.49 9.65
C TYR A 451 -22.79 4.52 10.85
N GLY A 452 -22.60 3.36 11.49
CA GLY A 452 -21.68 3.17 12.62
C GLY A 452 -20.36 2.48 12.24
N GLY A 453 -20.06 2.34 10.94
CA GLY A 453 -18.93 1.55 10.43
C GLY A 453 -17.58 1.88 11.07
N TRP A 454 -17.29 3.16 11.30
CA TRP A 454 -16.06 3.62 11.95
C TRP A 454 -16.01 3.40 13.47
N LEU A 455 -17.16 3.28 14.13
CA LEU A 455 -17.24 2.86 15.54
C LEU A 455 -17.05 1.33 15.69
N ARG A 456 -17.07 0.59 14.57
CA ARG A 456 -16.99 -0.88 14.45
C ARG A 456 -17.93 -1.68 15.35
N ILE A 457 -19.04 -1.06 15.75
CA ILE A 457 -20.23 -1.73 16.24
C ILE A 457 -20.71 -2.81 15.23
N PRO A 458 -21.42 -3.86 15.70
CA PRO A 458 -21.96 -4.90 14.82
C PRO A 458 -22.99 -4.35 13.82
N ILE A 459 -23.78 -3.36 14.23
CA ILE A 459 -24.78 -2.67 13.39
C ILE A 459 -24.07 -1.89 12.27
N THR A 460 -24.57 -1.95 11.04
CA THR A 460 -23.97 -1.20 9.91
C THR A 460 -24.48 0.23 9.86
N PHE A 461 -25.80 0.41 9.90
CA PHE A 461 -26.46 1.70 10.10
C PHE A 461 -27.70 1.55 10.99
N CYS A 462 -28.06 2.63 11.66
CA CYS A 462 -29.36 2.83 12.31
C CYS A 462 -30.20 3.80 11.47
N THR A 463 -31.49 3.96 11.79
CA THR A 463 -32.44 4.69 10.94
C THR A 463 -33.14 5.78 11.75
N VAL A 464 -32.84 7.04 11.45
CA VAL A 464 -33.34 8.21 12.17
C VAL A 464 -34.42 8.92 11.33
N THR A 465 -35.54 9.27 11.96
CA THR A 465 -36.59 10.08 11.32
C THR A 465 -36.27 11.56 11.49
N ILE A 466 -36.16 12.28 10.38
CA ILE A 466 -35.81 13.70 10.30
C ILE A 466 -37.09 14.51 10.05
N THR A 467 -37.30 15.55 10.86
CA THR A 467 -38.37 16.55 10.70
C THR A 467 -37.77 17.91 10.27
N PRO A 468 -38.59 18.92 9.88
CA PRO A 468 -38.08 20.23 9.45
C PRO A 468 -37.23 20.97 10.50
N THR A 469 -37.38 20.62 11.79
CA THR A 469 -36.62 21.20 12.91
C THR A 469 -35.49 20.31 13.41
N THR A 470 -35.34 19.08 12.91
CA THR A 470 -34.35 18.12 13.44
C THR A 470 -32.91 18.54 13.13
N THR A 471 -32.14 18.76 14.20
CA THR A 471 -30.74 19.19 14.21
C THR A 471 -29.77 18.02 14.15
N THR A 472 -28.52 18.30 13.75
CA THR A 472 -27.44 17.31 13.74
C THR A 472 -27.21 16.64 15.11
N ASP A 473 -27.26 17.37 16.23
CA ASP A 473 -27.02 16.77 17.56
C ASP A 473 -28.16 15.84 18.02
N GLU A 474 -29.40 16.12 17.63
CA GLU A 474 -30.54 15.20 17.83
C GLU A 474 -30.37 13.92 17.01
N VAL A 475 -29.90 14.02 15.76
CA VAL A 475 -29.60 12.84 14.92
C VAL A 475 -28.50 11.99 15.54
N ILE A 476 -27.45 12.62 16.09
CA ILE A 476 -26.37 11.91 16.80
C ILE A 476 -26.93 11.19 18.04
N SER A 477 -27.76 11.88 18.82
CA SER A 477 -28.34 11.35 20.06
C SER A 477 -29.25 10.15 19.82
N GLU A 478 -30.16 10.25 18.85
CA GLU A 478 -31.06 9.14 18.48
C GLU A 478 -30.28 7.98 17.85
N ALA A 479 -29.28 8.26 17.02
CA ALA A 479 -28.42 7.23 16.44
C ALA A 479 -27.63 6.45 17.51
N LEU A 480 -27.01 7.12 18.48
CA LEU A 480 -26.30 6.48 19.60
C LEU A 480 -27.24 5.64 20.48
N SER A 481 -28.47 6.10 20.68
CA SER A 481 -29.53 5.36 21.37
C SER A 481 -29.87 4.04 20.64
N GLN A 482 -30.21 4.11 19.35
CA GLN A 482 -30.52 2.92 18.53
C GLN A 482 -29.33 1.95 18.37
N VAL A 483 -28.10 2.48 18.38
CA VAL A 483 -26.86 1.71 18.32
C VAL A 483 -26.58 0.91 19.61
N GLY A 484 -27.26 1.22 20.71
CA GLY A 484 -27.01 0.58 22.00
C GLY A 484 -25.83 1.18 22.77
N MET A 485 -25.48 2.45 22.50
CA MET A 485 -24.46 3.21 23.22
C MET A 485 -25.02 4.48 23.93
N PRO A 486 -26.18 4.42 24.62
CA PRO A 486 -26.82 5.60 25.24
C PRO A 486 -26.07 6.14 26.49
N SER A 487 -25.01 5.48 26.95
CA SER A 487 -24.18 5.92 28.07
C SER A 487 -23.11 6.95 27.69
N LEU A 488 -23.04 7.34 26.40
CA LEU A 488 -22.09 8.30 25.86
C LEU A 488 -22.83 9.54 25.35
N SER A 489 -22.32 10.73 25.65
CA SER A 489 -22.94 11.99 25.25
C SER A 489 -22.70 12.32 23.78
N SER A 490 -23.71 12.89 23.11
CA SER A 490 -23.61 13.43 21.75
C SER A 490 -22.42 14.40 21.58
N SER A 491 -22.07 15.10 22.66
CA SER A 491 -20.88 15.96 22.74
C SER A 491 -19.58 15.28 22.33
N MET A 492 -19.46 13.94 22.38
CA MET A 492 -18.27 13.17 21.98
C MET A 492 -18.23 12.79 20.49
N TYR A 493 -19.32 13.02 19.73
CA TYR A 493 -19.48 12.51 18.36
C TYR A 493 -19.80 13.60 17.33
N ASN A 494 -19.27 13.47 16.12
CA ASN A 494 -19.66 14.23 14.93
C ASN A 494 -20.60 13.38 14.08
N LEU A 495 -21.49 14.05 13.34
CA LEU A 495 -22.11 13.49 12.14
C LEU A 495 -21.32 13.95 10.92
N VAL A 496 -20.90 13.01 10.08
CA VAL A 496 -20.03 13.28 8.92
C VAL A 496 -20.74 12.89 7.63
N GLU A 497 -20.94 13.86 6.75
CA GLU A 497 -21.38 13.65 5.37
C GLU A 497 -20.21 13.06 4.58
N VAL A 498 -20.42 11.93 3.91
CA VAL A 498 -19.41 11.21 3.13
C VAL A 498 -19.92 10.98 1.71
N GLU A 499 -19.37 11.71 0.73
CA GLU A 499 -19.70 11.52 -0.69
C GLU A 499 -18.79 10.44 -1.31
N LEU A 500 -19.41 9.40 -1.90
CA LEU A 500 -18.70 8.30 -2.58
C LEU A 500 -18.54 8.48 -4.09
N SER A 501 -19.23 9.46 -4.69
CA SER A 501 -19.35 9.62 -6.15
C SER A 501 -18.03 9.91 -6.87
N ARG A 502 -17.04 10.47 -6.16
CA ARG A 502 -15.73 10.94 -6.65
C ARG A 502 -14.57 10.51 -5.72
N GLY A 503 -14.68 9.34 -5.10
CA GLY A 503 -13.70 8.81 -4.15
C GLY A 503 -14.29 8.66 -2.76
N VAL A 504 -13.69 9.30 -1.76
CA VAL A 504 -14.28 9.49 -0.43
C VAL A 504 -13.98 10.93 -0.02
N VAL A 505 -15.02 11.75 0.09
CA VAL A 505 -14.91 13.15 0.54
C VAL A 505 -15.75 13.29 1.81
N GLU A 506 -15.12 13.71 2.91
CA GLU A 506 -15.73 13.84 4.22
C GLU A 506 -15.99 15.32 4.56
N LYS A 507 -17.17 15.64 5.11
CA LYS A 507 -17.53 16.96 5.67
C LYS A 507 -18.14 16.76 7.05
N THR A 508 -17.54 17.31 8.10
CA THR A 508 -18.22 17.42 9.41
C THR A 508 -19.43 18.37 9.28
N LEU A 509 -20.60 17.96 9.75
CA LEU A 509 -21.77 18.84 9.87
C LEU A 509 -21.73 19.66 11.17
N ASP A 510 -22.34 20.84 11.18
CA ASP A 510 -22.47 21.62 12.41
C ASP A 510 -23.56 21.00 13.32
N PRO A 511 -23.33 20.83 14.64
CA PRO A 511 -24.32 20.27 15.57
C PRO A 511 -25.69 20.95 15.57
N GLN A 512 -25.77 22.23 15.21
CA GLN A 512 -27.00 23.04 15.20
C GLN A 512 -27.60 23.22 13.78
N GLU A 513 -26.96 22.67 12.73
CA GLU A 513 -27.48 22.71 11.36
C GLU A 513 -28.72 21.81 11.23
N PRO A 514 -29.85 22.30 10.67
CA PRO A 514 -31.03 21.47 10.43
C PRO A 514 -30.77 20.53 9.25
N VAL A 515 -31.06 19.24 9.42
CA VAL A 515 -30.61 18.21 8.46
C VAL A 515 -31.55 18.08 7.25
N MET A 516 -32.84 18.33 7.42
CA MET A 516 -33.85 18.15 6.36
C MET A 516 -33.61 19.04 5.11
N PRO A 517 -33.30 20.35 5.22
CA PRO A 517 -33.00 21.18 4.06
C PRO A 517 -31.77 20.71 3.26
N LEU A 518 -30.76 20.13 3.91
CA LEU A 518 -29.58 19.58 3.25
C LEU A 518 -29.95 18.39 2.35
N LEU A 519 -30.78 17.47 2.87
CA LEU A 519 -31.24 16.28 2.14
C LEU A 519 -32.10 16.67 0.94
N LEU A 520 -33.04 17.60 1.10
CA LEU A 520 -33.87 18.13 0.02
C LEU A 520 -33.04 18.86 -1.05
N ALA A 521 -32.05 19.65 -0.64
CA ALA A 521 -31.12 20.32 -1.56
C ALA A 521 -30.30 19.30 -2.38
N GLN A 522 -29.79 18.24 -1.75
CA GLN A 522 -29.08 17.17 -2.47
C GLN A 522 -30.00 16.47 -3.49
N GLN A 523 -31.20 16.04 -3.09
CA GLN A 523 -32.18 15.39 -3.97
C GLN A 523 -32.52 16.24 -5.21
N ARG A 524 -32.55 17.56 -5.08
CA ARG A 524 -32.83 18.49 -6.19
C ARG A 524 -31.60 18.81 -7.04
N ASN A 525 -30.41 18.85 -6.44
CA ASN A 525 -29.18 19.29 -7.12
C ASN A 525 -28.48 18.16 -7.88
N SER A 526 -28.45 16.93 -7.33
CA SER A 526 -27.96 15.72 -8.01
C SER A 526 -28.40 14.46 -7.27
N LEU A 527 -29.24 13.64 -7.92
CA LEU A 527 -29.58 12.30 -7.44
C LEU A 527 -28.37 11.37 -7.39
N LYS A 528 -27.39 11.52 -8.30
CA LYS A 528 -26.14 10.74 -8.23
C LYS A 528 -25.40 11.03 -6.92
N ARG A 529 -25.29 12.31 -6.52
CA ARG A 529 -24.71 12.67 -5.22
C ARG A 529 -25.55 12.11 -4.09
N TYR A 530 -26.83 12.44 -4.02
CA TYR A 530 -27.75 12.01 -2.94
C TYR A 530 -27.68 10.49 -2.67
N LEU A 531 -27.73 9.65 -3.71
CA LEU A 531 -27.69 8.18 -3.59
C LEU A 531 -26.29 7.61 -3.31
N SER A 532 -25.24 8.42 -3.46
CA SER A 532 -23.85 8.08 -3.11
C SER A 532 -23.38 8.69 -1.78
N THR A 533 -24.13 9.63 -1.22
CA THR A 533 -23.84 10.27 0.07
C THR A 533 -24.29 9.38 1.22
N ARG A 534 -23.51 9.37 2.29
CA ARG A 534 -23.81 8.68 3.55
C ARG A 534 -23.51 9.57 4.73
N TYR A 535 -24.08 9.25 5.88
CA TYR A 535 -23.91 9.98 7.12
C TYR A 535 -23.34 9.04 8.18
N TYR A 536 -22.13 9.29 8.68
CA TYR A 536 -21.47 8.42 9.66
C TYR A 536 -21.38 9.08 11.03
N LEU A 537 -21.51 8.29 12.09
CA LEU A 537 -21.04 8.67 13.43
C LEU A 537 -19.51 8.55 13.47
N GLN A 538 -18.85 9.58 13.99
CA GLN A 538 -17.39 9.66 14.13
C GLN A 538 -17.04 10.25 15.49
N GLU A 539 -16.08 9.66 16.22
CA GLU A 539 -15.58 10.20 17.50
C GLU A 539 -14.86 11.56 17.26
N LYS A 540 -15.08 12.55 18.14
CA LYS A 540 -14.46 13.89 18.03
C LYS A 540 -12.99 13.91 18.39
N GLU A 541 -12.61 13.12 19.39
CA GLU A 541 -11.24 12.96 19.82
C GLU A 541 -10.68 11.65 19.23
N ASP A 542 -9.43 11.68 18.80
CA ASP A 542 -8.73 10.46 18.42
C ASP A 542 -8.37 9.69 19.72
N PRO A 543 -8.97 8.51 19.98
CA PRO A 543 -8.87 7.86 21.27
C PRO A 543 -7.49 7.19 21.48
N HIS A 544 -6.56 7.39 20.56
CA HIS A 544 -5.20 6.83 20.56
C HIS A 544 -4.12 7.82 21.00
N GLY A 545 -4.53 9.03 21.38
CA GLY A 545 -3.69 10.15 21.78
C GLY A 545 -3.90 11.34 20.86
N SER A 546 -4.21 12.50 21.44
CA SER A 546 -4.62 13.71 20.70
C SER A 546 -3.57 14.31 19.75
N THR A 547 -2.31 13.83 19.80
CA THR A 547 -1.14 14.44 19.16
C THR A 547 -0.94 14.00 17.71
N VAL A 548 -1.53 14.72 16.75
CA VAL A 548 -1.14 14.64 15.33
C VAL A 548 0.26 15.23 15.14
N SER A 549 1.09 14.59 14.32
CA SER A 549 2.46 15.03 14.03
C SER A 549 2.61 15.50 12.57
N LEU A 550 3.14 16.70 12.36
CA LEU A 550 3.50 17.23 11.03
C LEU A 550 5.02 17.39 10.90
N PHE A 551 5.64 16.73 9.94
CA PHE A 551 7.03 16.96 9.56
C PHE A 551 7.10 18.16 8.60
N VAL A 552 7.96 19.13 8.91
CA VAL A 552 8.19 20.32 8.08
C VAL A 552 9.68 20.39 7.71
N ALA A 553 9.96 20.55 6.42
CA ALA A 553 11.32 20.57 5.86
C ALA A 553 11.45 21.57 4.70
N ASN A 554 12.67 21.68 4.16
CA ASN A 554 13.15 22.74 3.25
C ASN A 554 13.28 24.12 3.91
N LEU A 555 13.35 24.18 5.24
CA LEU A 555 13.76 25.37 5.98
C LEU A 555 15.30 25.53 5.88
N PRO A 556 15.89 26.68 6.24
CA PRO A 556 17.35 26.80 6.31
C PRO A 556 17.92 25.89 7.40
N PRO A 557 19.06 25.22 7.18
CA PRO A 557 19.72 24.41 8.19
C PRO A 557 20.33 25.28 9.31
N THR A 558 20.83 24.62 10.36
CA THR A 558 21.58 25.16 11.51
C THR A 558 20.92 26.30 12.32
N LEU A 559 19.66 26.65 12.04
CA LEU A 559 18.89 27.62 12.86
C LEU A 559 18.52 27.05 14.23
N THR A 560 18.43 27.91 15.25
CA THR A 560 17.92 27.52 16.58
C THR A 560 16.41 27.28 16.57
N GLN A 561 15.89 26.51 17.54
CA GLN A 561 14.45 26.27 17.73
C GLN A 561 13.62 27.57 17.71
N LYS A 562 14.08 28.64 18.38
CA LYS A 562 13.40 29.95 18.41
C LYS A 562 13.36 30.65 17.05
N GLN A 563 14.34 30.42 16.19
CA GLN A 563 14.35 30.95 14.83
C GLN A 563 13.38 30.19 13.93
N TYR A 564 13.38 28.85 13.98
CA TYR A 564 12.37 28.04 13.27
C TYR A 564 10.94 28.38 13.72
N GLU A 565 10.70 28.49 15.03
CA GLU A 565 9.40 28.89 15.59
C GLU A 565 8.94 30.25 15.03
N LYS A 566 9.83 31.24 15.01
CA LYS A 566 9.54 32.59 14.46
C LYS A 566 9.25 32.56 12.95
N ILE A 567 9.88 31.67 12.20
CA ILE A 567 9.56 31.45 10.77
C ILE A 567 8.17 30.83 10.64
N LEU A 568 7.88 29.74 11.37
CA LEU A 568 6.59 29.04 11.32
C LEU A 568 5.41 29.94 11.71
N LEU A 569 5.52 30.70 12.80
CA LEU A 569 4.47 31.64 13.23
C LEU A 569 4.19 32.74 12.18
N ARG A 570 5.26 33.27 11.55
CA ARG A 570 5.14 34.23 10.43
C ARG A 570 4.41 33.61 9.23
N LEU A 571 4.81 32.41 8.80
CA LEU A 571 4.21 31.73 7.63
C LEU A 571 2.77 31.25 7.90
N LEU A 572 2.41 31.05 9.16
CA LEU A 572 1.05 30.75 9.60
C LEU A 572 0.20 32.01 9.85
N GLU A 573 0.77 33.20 9.81
CA GLU A 573 0.12 34.49 10.05
C GLU A 573 -0.58 34.54 11.43
N THR A 574 0.11 34.09 12.47
CA THR A 574 -0.41 34.00 13.84
C THR A 574 0.62 34.43 14.87
N GLU A 575 0.19 35.17 15.88
CA GLU A 575 1.03 35.58 17.02
C GLU A 575 1.14 34.48 18.08
N THR A 576 0.15 33.58 18.16
CA THR A 576 0.10 32.46 19.10
C THR A 576 0.38 31.13 18.41
N ARG A 577 0.86 30.13 19.18
CA ARG A 577 1.18 28.79 18.66
C ARG A 577 -0.12 27.99 18.39
N PRO A 578 -0.37 27.53 17.16
CA PRO A 578 -1.44 26.57 16.88
C PRO A 578 -1.03 25.10 17.14
N PHE A 579 0.25 24.85 17.42
CA PHE A 579 0.85 23.56 17.74
C PHE A 579 1.09 23.45 19.26
N SER A 580 1.00 22.24 19.82
CA SER A 580 1.26 21.99 21.24
C SER A 580 2.76 21.94 21.55
N ALA A 581 3.59 21.36 20.68
CA ALA A 581 5.04 21.44 20.79
C ALA A 581 5.76 21.39 19.43
N ILE A 582 7.04 21.77 19.45
CA ILE A 582 8.03 21.37 18.44
C ILE A 582 8.81 20.23 19.08
N GLY A 583 8.83 19.07 18.41
CA GLY A 583 9.59 17.88 18.81
C GLY A 583 11.03 17.91 18.27
N PRO A 584 11.58 16.77 17.81
CA PRO A 584 12.89 16.69 17.20
C PRO A 584 13.12 17.71 16.08
N ILE A 585 14.34 18.25 16.03
CA ILE A 585 14.81 19.20 15.04
C ILE A 585 16.09 18.65 14.42
N TYR A 586 16.06 18.39 13.12
CA TYR A 586 17.19 17.86 12.37
C TYR A 586 17.96 19.03 11.75
N PHE A 587 18.79 19.67 12.59
CA PHE A 587 19.46 20.93 12.27
C PHE A 587 20.24 20.91 10.95
N GLU A 588 20.94 19.83 10.63
CA GLU A 588 21.69 19.67 9.37
C GLU A 588 20.79 19.64 8.12
N TYR A 589 19.54 19.21 8.27
CA TYR A 589 18.59 19.00 7.17
C TYR A 589 17.55 20.11 7.01
N GLY A 590 17.55 21.12 7.89
CA GLY A 590 16.57 22.21 7.84
C GLY A 590 15.13 21.69 8.01
N SER A 591 14.92 20.78 8.97
CA SER A 591 13.64 20.13 9.20
C SER A 591 13.35 19.84 10.67
N LEU A 592 12.06 19.68 11.00
CA LEU A 592 11.56 19.45 12.36
C LEU A 592 10.20 18.75 12.33
N VAL A 593 9.72 18.29 13.48
CA VAL A 593 8.34 17.83 13.66
C VAL A 593 7.56 18.72 14.63
N MET A 594 6.36 19.12 14.23
CA MET A 594 5.39 19.86 15.05
C MET A 594 4.30 18.89 15.54
N THR A 595 3.87 19.00 16.80
CA THR A 595 2.74 18.21 17.34
C THR A 595 1.52 19.09 17.61
N PHE A 596 0.33 18.51 17.47
CA PHE A 596 -0.96 19.22 17.58
C PHE A 596 -1.96 18.38 18.35
N ASN A 597 -2.55 18.92 19.42
CA ASN A 597 -3.60 18.24 20.20
C ASN A 597 -4.98 18.26 19.53
N SER A 598 -5.07 18.60 18.23
CA SER A 598 -6.32 18.67 17.48
C SER A 598 -6.07 18.35 16.00
N PRO A 599 -6.66 17.26 15.46
CA PRO A 599 -6.57 16.92 14.04
C PRO A 599 -7.07 18.03 13.12
N LYS A 600 -8.13 18.76 13.48
CA LYS A 600 -8.68 19.87 12.69
C LYS A 600 -7.70 21.04 12.57
N VAL A 601 -6.97 21.37 13.63
CA VAL A 601 -5.92 22.41 13.59
C VAL A 601 -4.71 21.94 12.78
N ALA A 602 -4.28 20.69 12.97
CA ALA A 602 -3.19 20.10 12.18
C ALA A 602 -3.51 20.06 10.68
N THR A 603 -4.75 19.71 10.31
CA THR A 603 -5.26 19.71 8.93
C THR A 603 -5.11 21.10 8.30
N LYS A 604 -5.63 22.13 8.98
CA LYS A 604 -5.57 23.53 8.53
C LYS A 604 -4.13 24.04 8.39
N VAL A 605 -3.24 23.67 9.31
CA VAL A 605 -1.82 24.04 9.27
C VAL A 605 -1.06 23.29 8.17
N CYS A 606 -1.36 22.00 7.96
CA CYS A 606 -0.79 21.20 6.88
C CYS A 606 -1.11 21.82 5.51
N LEU A 607 -2.40 22.07 5.23
CA LEU A 607 -2.85 22.69 3.99
C LEU A 607 -2.27 24.10 3.81
N LYS A 608 -2.25 24.93 4.87
CA LYS A 608 -1.69 26.29 4.77
C LYS A 608 -0.20 26.31 4.45
N LEU A 609 0.60 25.42 5.05
CA LEU A 609 2.05 25.39 4.83
C LEU A 609 2.46 24.61 3.57
N GLN A 610 1.62 23.70 3.06
CA GLN A 610 1.92 22.86 1.90
C GLN A 610 2.24 23.66 0.63
N ASP A 611 1.59 24.82 0.43
CA ASP A 611 1.78 25.68 -0.75
C ASP A 611 2.69 26.90 -0.51
N VAL A 612 3.18 27.07 0.72
CA VAL A 612 4.11 28.13 1.10
C VAL A 612 5.51 27.86 0.56
N SER A 613 6.18 28.92 0.11
CA SER A 613 7.61 28.91 -0.23
C SER A 613 8.37 29.87 0.67
N TYR A 614 9.59 29.48 1.05
CA TYR A 614 10.50 30.25 1.89
C TYR A 614 11.91 30.20 1.27
N GLU A 615 12.59 31.35 1.14
CA GLU A 615 13.90 31.48 0.47
C GLU A 615 13.96 30.72 -0.87
N GLU A 616 12.99 31.02 -1.75
CA GLU A 616 12.79 30.42 -3.09
C GLU A 616 12.50 28.90 -3.11
N ARG A 617 12.34 28.24 -1.95
CA ARG A 617 12.06 26.81 -1.83
C ARG A 617 10.62 26.58 -1.34
N LYS A 618 9.82 25.82 -2.09
CA LYS A 618 8.53 25.32 -1.59
C LYS A 618 8.78 24.42 -0.38
N LEU A 619 8.06 24.68 0.72
CA LEU A 619 8.17 23.86 1.92
C LEU A 619 7.72 22.42 1.62
N LEU A 620 8.31 21.47 2.35
CA LEU A 620 7.78 20.11 2.41
C LEU A 620 7.04 19.95 3.73
N VAL A 621 5.77 19.58 3.67
CA VAL A 621 4.90 19.39 4.83
C VAL A 621 4.24 18.03 4.70
N LEU A 622 4.45 17.15 5.68
CA LEU A 622 3.94 15.78 5.68
C LEU A 622 3.20 15.48 6.99
N CYS A 623 1.96 15.02 6.87
CA CYS A 623 1.15 14.57 8.00
C CYS A 623 1.51 13.11 8.32
N LEU A 624 2.07 12.85 9.51
CA LEU A 624 2.66 11.55 9.84
C LEU A 624 1.68 10.62 10.56
N PRO A 625 1.68 9.31 10.25
CA PRO A 625 0.98 8.31 11.04
C PRO A 625 1.71 8.03 12.37
N ASN A 626 1.00 7.42 13.32
CA ASN A 626 1.55 7.00 14.60
C ASN A 626 1.46 5.46 14.75
N ILE A 627 2.57 4.83 15.19
CA ILE A 627 2.64 3.38 15.40
C ILE A 627 2.50 3.06 16.89
N GLN A 628 1.48 2.28 17.19
CA GLN A 628 1.18 1.75 18.51
C GLN A 628 2.01 0.48 18.73
N ALA A 629 3.27 0.66 19.13
CA ALA A 629 4.25 -0.43 19.19
C ALA A 629 3.80 -1.64 20.05
N HIS A 630 2.97 -1.41 21.08
CA HIS A 630 2.40 -2.46 21.92
C HIS A 630 1.38 -3.38 21.20
N MET A 631 0.86 -2.96 20.04
CA MET A 631 -0.04 -3.75 19.18
C MET A 631 0.71 -4.59 18.13
N ILE A 632 2.04 -4.46 18.02
CA ILE A 632 2.85 -5.27 17.10
C ILE A 632 3.09 -6.65 17.74
N PRO A 633 2.73 -7.76 17.09
CA PRO A 633 3.02 -9.10 17.61
C PRO A 633 4.53 -9.34 17.77
N ALA A 634 4.94 -10.02 18.84
CA ALA A 634 6.35 -10.29 19.13
C ALA A 634 7.06 -11.19 18.10
N ASP A 635 6.31 -11.86 17.20
CA ASP A 635 6.82 -12.63 16.06
C ASP A 635 6.97 -11.80 14.77
N VAL A 636 6.76 -10.49 14.82
CA VAL A 636 6.78 -9.58 13.66
C VAL A 636 7.80 -8.46 13.87
N GLU A 637 8.69 -8.28 12.88
CA GLU A 637 9.70 -7.23 12.82
C GLU A 637 9.46 -6.39 11.53
N PRO A 638 8.57 -5.37 11.56
CA PRO A 638 8.09 -4.70 10.35
C PRO A 638 9.20 -4.14 9.45
N LEU A 639 8.99 -4.13 8.13
CA LEU A 639 9.98 -3.63 7.17
C LEU A 639 9.70 -2.18 6.75
N VAL A 640 10.62 -1.27 7.06
CA VAL A 640 10.64 0.09 6.53
C VAL A 640 11.27 0.08 5.13
N VAL A 641 10.48 0.34 4.09
CA VAL A 641 10.95 0.39 2.70
C VAL A 641 11.22 1.84 2.29
N LEU A 642 12.48 2.14 2.00
CA LEU A 642 12.99 3.46 1.62
C LEU A 642 13.36 3.48 0.14
N VAL A 643 12.52 4.12 -0.70
CA VAL A 643 12.72 4.15 -2.16
C VAL A 643 13.22 5.50 -2.65
N ASN A 644 14.39 5.52 -3.28
CA ASN A 644 14.86 6.68 -4.05
C ASN A 644 14.31 6.62 -5.47
N MET A 645 13.18 7.29 -5.73
CA MET A 645 12.49 7.23 -7.03
C MET A 645 13.32 7.73 -8.22
N ARG A 646 14.37 8.54 -7.99
CA ARG A 646 15.28 9.04 -9.04
C ARG A 646 16.35 8.02 -9.46
N SER A 647 16.56 6.96 -8.67
CA SER A 647 17.54 5.91 -8.99
C SER A 647 17.04 4.90 -10.04
N GLY A 648 17.96 4.15 -10.63
CA GLY A 648 17.65 3.05 -11.56
C GLY A 648 17.14 3.45 -12.95
N GLY A 649 17.08 4.74 -13.27
CA GLY A 649 16.39 5.22 -14.48
C GLY A 649 14.88 5.17 -14.32
N CYS A 650 14.38 5.80 -13.25
CA CYS A 650 12.96 5.84 -12.83
C CYS A 650 12.35 4.50 -12.38
N GLN A 651 13.13 3.40 -12.33
CA GLN A 651 12.68 2.10 -11.79
C GLN A 651 12.12 2.19 -10.36
N GLY A 652 12.58 3.14 -9.56
CA GLY A 652 12.05 3.37 -8.20
C GLY A 652 10.55 3.75 -8.18
N ALA A 653 10.02 4.38 -9.23
CA ALA A 653 8.61 4.75 -9.31
C ALA A 653 7.67 3.56 -9.59
N GLU A 654 8.17 2.49 -10.20
CA GLU A 654 7.45 1.22 -10.34
C GLU A 654 7.54 0.42 -9.02
N LEU A 655 8.75 0.29 -8.46
CA LEU A 655 9.00 -0.41 -7.21
C LEU A 655 8.19 0.13 -6.02
N ILE A 656 8.10 1.44 -5.85
CA ILE A 656 7.34 2.02 -4.72
C ILE A 656 5.85 1.64 -4.78
N ARG A 657 5.27 1.56 -5.98
CA ARG A 657 3.89 1.07 -6.20
C ARG A 657 3.78 -0.43 -5.91
N SER A 658 4.74 -1.23 -6.38
CA SER A 658 4.75 -2.66 -6.11
C SER A 658 4.82 -2.96 -4.61
N PHE A 659 5.68 -2.24 -3.86
CA PHE A 659 5.76 -2.39 -2.41
C PHE A 659 4.51 -1.85 -1.70
N ARG A 660 3.96 -0.67 -2.10
CA ARG A 660 2.68 -0.15 -1.57
C ARG A 660 1.51 -1.11 -1.80
N LYS A 661 1.52 -1.93 -2.85
CA LYS A 661 0.51 -2.98 -3.10
C LYS A 661 0.75 -4.23 -2.25
N LEU A 662 2.00 -4.68 -2.08
CA LEU A 662 2.33 -5.91 -1.35
C LEU A 662 2.34 -5.75 0.18
N LEU A 663 2.63 -4.55 0.68
CA LEU A 663 2.78 -4.20 2.10
C LEU A 663 1.77 -3.12 2.50
N ASN A 664 1.53 -2.92 3.81
CA ASN A 664 0.80 -1.74 4.32
C ASN A 664 1.55 -0.46 3.86
N PRO A 665 0.91 0.47 3.14
CA PRO A 665 1.60 1.54 2.43
C PRO A 665 2.33 2.52 3.37
N PHE A 666 1.94 2.61 4.64
CA PHE A 666 2.61 3.43 5.65
C PHE A 666 3.96 2.88 6.14
N GLN A 667 4.42 1.75 5.60
CA GLN A 667 5.82 1.30 5.73
C GLN A 667 6.66 1.59 4.47
N VAL A 668 6.12 2.26 3.44
CA VAL A 668 6.76 2.45 2.13
C VAL A 668 6.89 3.93 1.78
N PHE A 669 8.12 4.46 1.86
CA PHE A 669 8.43 5.88 1.79
C PHE A 669 9.23 6.25 0.53
N ASP A 670 8.90 7.40 -0.08
CA ASP A 670 9.76 8.06 -1.08
C ASP A 670 10.79 8.92 -0.36
N VAL A 671 12.06 8.52 -0.44
CA VAL A 671 13.18 9.22 0.22
C VAL A 671 13.38 10.63 -0.37
N MET A 672 12.85 10.92 -1.56
CA MET A 672 12.86 12.28 -2.11
C MET A 672 11.89 13.24 -1.41
N ASN A 673 10.99 12.74 -0.56
CA ASN A 673 10.04 13.52 0.23
C ASN A 673 10.44 13.49 1.71
N GLY A 674 11.49 14.24 2.06
CA GLY A 674 11.90 14.48 3.45
C GLY A 674 13.04 13.59 3.95
N GLY A 675 13.56 12.70 3.10
CA GLY A 675 14.68 11.82 3.44
C GLY A 675 14.28 10.64 4.35
N PRO A 676 15.27 9.87 4.83
CA PRO A 676 15.03 8.72 5.71
C PRO A 676 14.36 9.12 7.04
N LEU A 677 14.63 10.34 7.52
CA LEU A 677 14.18 10.88 8.80
C LEU A 677 12.66 10.77 9.02
N VAL A 678 11.86 10.95 7.97
CA VAL A 678 10.39 10.82 8.02
C VAL A 678 9.98 9.42 8.47
N ALA A 679 10.58 8.39 7.87
CA ALA A 679 10.28 7.00 8.19
C ALA A 679 10.84 6.62 9.56
N LEU A 680 12.07 7.05 9.87
CA LEU A 680 12.71 6.76 11.15
C LEU A 680 11.95 7.42 12.33
N TYR A 681 11.38 8.61 12.14
CA TYR A 681 10.50 9.24 13.13
C TYR A 681 9.22 8.44 13.40
N VAL A 682 8.58 7.92 12.34
CA VAL A 682 7.36 7.09 12.46
C VAL A 682 7.66 5.78 13.19
N PHE A 683 8.83 5.19 12.96
CA PHE A 683 9.22 3.89 13.54
C PHE A 683 10.05 3.98 14.84
N ARG A 684 10.44 5.17 15.33
CA ARG A 684 11.30 5.36 16.52
C ARG A 684 10.82 4.64 17.79
N ASN A 685 9.50 4.47 17.96
CA ASN A 685 8.91 3.79 19.12
C ASN A 685 8.83 2.26 18.96
N VAL A 686 9.16 1.72 17.78
CA VAL A 686 9.09 0.29 17.48
C VAL A 686 10.38 -0.38 17.95
N PRO A 687 10.35 -1.36 18.88
CA PRO A 687 11.56 -1.92 19.47
C PRO A 687 12.37 -2.78 18.49
N LYS A 688 11.72 -3.33 17.46
CA LYS A 688 12.35 -4.11 16.39
C LYS A 688 11.68 -3.87 15.04
N TYR A 689 12.46 -3.45 14.06
CA TYR A 689 12.05 -3.32 12.66
C TYR A 689 13.27 -3.49 11.75
N LYS A 690 13.05 -3.85 10.48
CA LYS A 690 14.10 -3.98 9.46
C LYS A 690 13.99 -2.84 8.45
N ILE A 691 15.04 -2.57 7.68
CA ILE A 691 15.03 -1.53 6.64
C ILE A 691 15.40 -2.13 5.28
N LEU A 692 14.70 -1.72 4.22
CA LEU A 692 15.08 -1.97 2.82
C LEU A 692 15.39 -0.64 2.13
N VAL A 693 16.63 -0.45 1.69
CA VAL A 693 17.06 0.75 0.96
C VAL A 693 17.11 0.45 -0.54
N CYS A 694 16.19 1.02 -1.30
CA CYS A 694 16.13 0.90 -2.77
C CYS A 694 16.83 2.10 -3.40
N GLY A 695 18.12 1.96 -3.73
CA GLY A 695 18.98 3.07 -4.16
C GLY A 695 20.38 2.63 -4.62
N GLY A 696 21.32 3.58 -4.70
CA GLY A 696 22.76 3.30 -4.84
C GLY A 696 23.50 3.40 -3.50
N ASP A 697 24.82 3.19 -3.50
CA ASP A 697 25.64 3.21 -2.27
C ASP A 697 25.50 4.52 -1.48
N GLY A 698 25.51 5.68 -2.15
CA GLY A 698 25.26 6.98 -1.50
C GLY A 698 23.84 7.14 -0.92
N THR A 699 22.84 6.37 -1.38
CA THR A 699 21.52 6.31 -0.71
C THR A 699 21.59 5.44 0.54
N ALA A 700 22.37 4.35 0.53
CA ALA A 700 22.61 3.56 1.73
C ALA A 700 23.40 4.35 2.78
N GLY A 701 24.47 5.05 2.39
CA GLY A 701 25.25 5.93 3.26
C GLY A 701 24.40 7.03 3.91
N TRP A 702 23.49 7.67 3.16
CA TRP A 702 22.56 8.65 3.71
C TRP A 702 21.59 8.03 4.74
N VAL A 703 21.05 6.83 4.48
CA VAL A 703 20.20 6.12 5.47
C VAL A 703 20.99 5.79 6.73
N LEU A 704 22.24 5.33 6.61
CA LEU A 704 23.11 5.06 7.76
C LEU A 704 23.43 6.34 8.55
N GLN A 705 23.73 7.45 7.88
CA GLN A 705 23.93 8.76 8.55
C GLN A 705 22.67 9.22 9.30
N CYS A 706 21.48 9.07 8.72
CA CYS A 706 20.24 9.40 9.41
C CYS A 706 19.97 8.48 10.62
N LEU A 707 20.37 7.20 10.57
CA LEU A 707 20.31 6.30 11.72
C LEU A 707 21.25 6.73 12.85
N ASP A 708 22.46 7.20 12.53
CA ASP A 708 23.41 7.73 13.52
C ASP A 708 22.82 8.93 14.27
N ILE A 709 22.11 9.81 13.56
CA ILE A 709 21.49 11.02 14.10
C ILE A 709 20.28 10.71 15.01
N VAL A 710 19.40 9.79 14.61
CA VAL A 710 18.19 9.45 15.39
C VAL A 710 18.39 8.31 16.40
N GLY A 711 19.56 7.67 16.41
CA GLY A 711 19.81 6.45 17.20
C GLY A 711 19.71 6.63 18.72
N GLN A 712 19.74 7.87 19.21
CA GLN A 712 19.52 8.22 20.62
C GLN A 712 18.03 8.51 20.93
N ASP A 713 17.25 8.93 19.94
CA ASP A 713 15.81 9.22 20.02
C ASP A 713 14.92 8.00 19.70
N SER A 714 15.54 6.86 19.38
CA SER A 714 14.88 5.64 18.85
C SER A 714 15.07 4.45 19.78
N VAL A 715 13.97 3.75 20.10
CA VAL A 715 13.96 2.50 20.90
C VAL A 715 14.76 1.40 20.20
N CYS A 716 14.76 1.38 18.87
CA CYS A 716 15.65 0.53 18.07
C CYS A 716 16.82 1.35 17.52
N SER A 717 18.02 1.14 18.05
CA SER A 717 19.22 1.93 17.75
C SER A 717 20.11 1.37 16.63
N SER A 718 19.90 0.13 16.18
CA SER A 718 20.71 -0.50 15.13
C SER A 718 19.90 -1.47 14.23
N PRO A 719 18.78 -1.01 13.61
CA PRO A 719 17.92 -1.85 12.77
C PRO A 719 18.67 -2.41 11.55
N PRO A 720 18.44 -3.68 11.14
CA PRO A 720 19.18 -4.33 10.07
C PRO A 720 18.75 -3.88 8.66
N CYS A 721 19.72 -3.45 7.86
CA CYS A 721 19.51 -2.83 6.54
C CYS A 721 19.78 -3.79 5.35
N ALA A 722 18.77 -4.10 4.56
CA ALA A 722 18.88 -4.70 3.22
C ALA A 722 19.03 -3.63 2.13
N LEU A 723 19.64 -3.98 1.00
CA LEU A 723 19.87 -3.07 -0.14
C LEU A 723 19.25 -3.63 -1.42
N LEU A 724 18.39 -2.87 -2.11
CA LEU A 724 17.97 -3.18 -3.48
C LEU A 724 18.74 -2.28 -4.46
N PRO A 725 19.68 -2.83 -5.27
CA PRO A 725 20.65 -2.04 -6.00
C PRO A 725 20.08 -1.32 -7.24
N LEU A 726 19.71 -0.05 -7.09
CA LEU A 726 19.23 0.82 -8.17
C LEU A 726 20.33 1.76 -8.74
N GLY A 727 21.47 1.90 -8.08
CA GLY A 727 22.59 2.73 -8.54
C GLY A 727 23.41 2.12 -9.69
N THR A 728 24.56 2.73 -10.00
CA THR A 728 25.51 2.24 -11.03
C THR A 728 26.75 1.53 -10.44
N GLY A 729 27.19 1.93 -9.24
CA GLY A 729 28.16 1.19 -8.44
C GLY A 729 27.50 -0.08 -7.88
N ASN A 730 26.87 0.06 -6.71
CA ASN A 730 26.21 -0.95 -5.87
C ASN A 730 27.20 -1.97 -5.27
N ASP A 731 28.38 -1.49 -4.89
CA ASP A 731 29.48 -2.32 -4.43
C ASP A 731 29.16 -2.95 -3.06
N LEU A 732 28.53 -2.21 -2.13
CA LEU A 732 28.07 -2.75 -0.85
C LEU A 732 27.00 -3.84 -1.04
N ALA A 733 26.08 -3.63 -1.99
CA ALA A 733 25.03 -4.60 -2.32
C ALA A 733 25.58 -5.92 -2.91
N ARG A 734 26.74 -5.90 -3.56
CA ARG A 734 27.40 -7.14 -4.03
C ARG A 734 28.00 -7.94 -2.87
N VAL A 735 28.69 -7.29 -1.94
CA VAL A 735 29.27 -7.94 -0.75
C VAL A 735 28.18 -8.55 0.14
N LEU A 736 27.04 -7.86 0.24
CA LEU A 736 25.82 -8.34 0.90
C LEU A 736 24.96 -9.29 0.04
N ARG A 737 25.43 -9.69 -1.15
CA ARG A 737 24.81 -10.64 -2.09
C ARG A 737 23.44 -10.25 -2.69
N TRP A 738 23.00 -9.01 -2.54
CA TRP A 738 21.82 -8.46 -3.20
C TRP A 738 22.00 -8.25 -4.72
N GLY A 739 23.24 -8.28 -5.20
CA GLY A 739 23.57 -8.35 -6.63
C GLY A 739 24.13 -7.05 -7.19
N SER A 740 24.31 -7.01 -8.51
CA SER A 740 24.96 -5.89 -9.21
C SER A 740 24.01 -4.75 -9.59
N GLY A 741 22.73 -5.03 -9.76
CA GLY A 741 21.69 -4.05 -10.07
C GLY A 741 20.34 -4.70 -10.39
N TYR A 742 19.25 -4.19 -9.79
CA TYR A 742 17.88 -4.61 -10.08
C TYR A 742 17.56 -4.49 -11.57
N THR A 743 16.85 -5.47 -12.13
CA THR A 743 16.62 -5.59 -13.58
C THR A 743 15.25 -5.12 -14.03
N GLY A 744 14.29 -4.92 -13.12
CA GLY A 744 12.88 -4.76 -13.47
C GLY A 744 12.17 -6.07 -13.86
N GLN A 745 12.85 -7.22 -13.74
CA GLN A 745 12.29 -8.55 -14.04
C GLN A 745 12.19 -9.46 -12.80
N GLU A 746 12.72 -9.00 -11.66
CA GLU A 746 12.67 -9.71 -10.38
C GLU A 746 11.34 -9.39 -9.68
N ASP A 747 10.58 -10.42 -9.30
CA ASP A 747 9.31 -10.27 -8.58
C ASP A 747 9.53 -9.57 -7.22
N PRO A 748 8.90 -8.39 -6.96
CA PRO A 748 8.98 -7.71 -5.67
C PRO A 748 8.49 -8.58 -4.50
N LEU A 749 7.56 -9.52 -4.73
CA LEU A 749 7.14 -10.49 -3.70
C LEU A 749 8.22 -11.53 -3.39
N GLN A 750 9.16 -11.80 -4.31
CA GLN A 750 10.33 -12.63 -4.01
C GLN A 750 11.40 -11.82 -3.28
N ILE A 751 11.67 -10.57 -3.67
CA ILE A 751 12.60 -9.67 -2.96
C ILE A 751 12.21 -9.55 -1.48
N LEU A 752 10.92 -9.43 -1.15
CA LEU A 752 10.45 -9.39 0.23
C LEU A 752 10.67 -10.69 1.01
N LYS A 753 10.58 -11.87 0.37
CA LYS A 753 10.91 -13.15 1.03
C LYS A 753 12.41 -13.30 1.24
N ASP A 754 13.21 -12.87 0.26
CA ASP A 754 14.67 -12.89 0.33
C ASP A 754 15.20 -12.02 1.50
N ILE A 755 14.41 -11.06 1.98
CA ILE A 755 14.66 -10.22 3.17
C ILE A 755 14.25 -10.94 4.46
N ILE A 756 13.14 -11.69 4.47
CA ILE A 756 12.73 -12.55 5.60
C ILE A 756 13.77 -13.68 5.82
N GLU A 757 14.33 -14.21 4.73
CA GLU A 757 15.33 -15.28 4.73
C GLU A 757 16.78 -14.77 4.83
N ALA A 758 17.03 -13.47 5.03
CA ALA A 758 18.39 -12.89 5.03
C ALA A 758 19.16 -13.11 6.35
N ASP A 759 20.47 -13.35 6.22
CA ASP A 759 21.40 -13.42 7.35
C ASP A 759 21.71 -12.00 7.87
N GLU A 760 21.69 -11.75 9.18
CA GLU A 760 22.19 -10.49 9.76
C GLU A 760 23.73 -10.53 9.92
N VAL A 761 24.40 -9.45 9.51
CA VAL A 761 25.86 -9.27 9.63
C VAL A 761 26.18 -7.86 10.12
N ARG A 762 27.40 -7.66 10.64
CA ARG A 762 27.91 -6.32 10.96
C ARG A 762 28.56 -5.68 9.73
N LEU A 763 28.62 -4.36 9.76
CA LEU A 763 29.47 -3.55 8.90
C LEU A 763 30.20 -2.55 9.78
N ASP A 764 31.54 -2.64 9.80
CA ASP A 764 32.40 -1.64 10.42
C ASP A 764 32.39 -0.38 9.56
N ARG A 765 32.47 0.78 10.22
CA ARG A 765 32.42 2.10 9.59
C ARG A 765 33.56 2.94 10.15
N TRP A 766 33.98 3.92 9.39
CA TRP A 766 35.29 4.55 9.58
C TRP A 766 35.18 6.06 9.49
N THR A 767 35.71 6.77 10.48
CA THR A 767 35.74 8.24 10.48
C THR A 767 36.98 8.71 9.74
N VAL A 768 36.79 9.38 8.60
CA VAL A 768 37.84 10.08 7.86
C VAL A 768 37.88 11.53 8.35
N VAL A 769 38.95 11.89 9.06
CA VAL A 769 39.17 13.24 9.60
C VAL A 769 40.17 13.99 8.71
N PHE A 770 39.76 15.15 8.20
CA PHE A 770 40.56 16.03 7.35
C PHE A 770 41.10 17.19 8.18
N HIS A 771 42.41 17.25 8.34
CA HIS A 771 43.13 18.36 8.97
C HIS A 771 43.85 19.17 7.89
N PRO A 772 43.38 20.37 7.52
CA PRO A 772 44.11 21.26 6.62
C PRO A 772 45.47 21.66 7.23
N GLN A 773 46.47 21.91 6.37
CA GLN A 773 47.69 22.57 6.84
C GLN A 773 47.44 24.08 6.98
N GLU A 774 47.71 24.64 8.16
CA GLU A 774 47.64 26.10 8.35
C GLU A 774 48.59 26.84 7.38
N PRO A 775 48.16 27.96 6.76
CA PRO A 775 49.05 28.77 5.94
C PRO A 775 50.18 29.35 6.79
N SER A 776 51.42 28.94 6.52
CA SER A 776 52.61 29.45 7.21
C SER A 776 52.73 30.97 7.03
N SER A 777 52.66 31.71 8.13
CA SER A 777 52.58 33.18 8.15
C SER A 777 53.94 33.87 7.90
N GLU A 778 54.55 33.60 6.75
CA GLU A 778 55.82 34.20 6.32
C GLU A 778 55.69 34.92 4.97
N LEU A 779 55.23 36.18 5.01
CA LEU A 779 55.49 37.20 3.98
C LEU A 779 55.35 38.61 4.61
N PRO A 780 56.22 39.60 4.31
CA PRO A 780 56.26 40.85 5.07
C PRO A 780 55.12 41.84 4.76
N CYS A 781 54.83 42.71 5.73
CA CYS A 781 53.77 43.71 5.68
C CYS A 781 53.92 44.72 4.52
N ALA A 782 52.84 44.96 3.78
CA ALA A 782 52.66 46.15 2.94
C ALA A 782 51.18 46.58 2.90
N LEU A 783 50.87 47.64 3.66
CA LEU A 783 49.81 48.64 3.47
C LEU A 783 48.48 48.21 2.79
N GLU A 784 47.39 48.19 3.55
CA GLU A 784 46.42 49.32 3.57
C GLU A 784 45.48 49.24 4.78
N GLN A 785 44.88 50.36 5.17
CA GLN A 785 44.05 50.49 6.38
C GLN A 785 42.56 50.64 6.04
N ASN A 786 41.68 49.87 6.69
CA ASN A 786 40.23 50.09 6.68
C ASN A 786 39.61 49.58 8.00
N PRO A 787 39.01 50.42 8.87
CA PRO A 787 38.62 50.00 10.22
C PRO A 787 37.32 49.16 10.31
N ASP A 788 36.38 49.32 9.37
CA ASP A 788 34.97 48.95 9.58
C ASP A 788 34.60 47.50 9.19
N ARG A 789 35.44 46.52 9.53
CA ARG A 789 35.06 45.10 9.51
C ARG A 789 35.59 44.33 10.72
N ALA A 790 34.75 44.21 11.73
CA ALA A 790 34.89 43.16 12.75
C ALA A 790 34.66 41.79 12.08
N LEU A 791 35.76 41.13 11.67
CA LEU A 791 35.74 39.72 11.28
C LEU A 791 35.51 38.86 12.54
N PRO A 792 34.76 37.75 12.45
CA PRO A 792 34.70 36.79 13.55
C PRO A 792 36.09 36.17 13.77
N MET A 793 36.44 35.95 15.03
CA MET A 793 37.54 35.05 15.38
C MET A 793 37.09 33.62 15.09
N ASN A 794 37.59 33.01 14.02
CA ASN A 794 37.43 31.57 13.80
C ASN A 794 38.31 30.82 14.80
N ASN A 795 37.78 29.76 15.43
CA ASN A 795 38.61 28.84 16.19
C ASN A 795 39.39 27.93 15.22
N PRO A 796 40.59 27.45 15.59
CA PRO A 796 41.31 26.45 14.78
C PRO A 796 40.53 25.12 14.64
N GLU A 797 39.61 24.84 15.58
CA GLU A 797 38.71 23.68 15.54
C GLU A 797 37.74 23.74 14.33
N ASP A 798 37.32 24.94 13.90
CA ASP A 798 36.32 25.15 12.83
C ASP A 798 36.79 24.69 11.43
N GLN A 799 38.08 24.37 11.25
CA GLN A 799 38.64 23.90 9.97
C GLN A 799 38.73 22.38 9.83
N THR A 800 38.48 21.62 10.90
CA THR A 800 38.54 20.15 10.85
C THR A 800 37.21 19.59 10.37
N SER A 801 37.20 18.83 9.27
CA SER A 801 35.99 18.15 8.77
C SER A 801 36.07 16.64 8.94
N MET A 802 34.93 16.00 9.19
CA MET A 802 34.81 14.57 9.43
C MET A 802 33.75 13.95 8.51
N ILE A 803 34.06 12.79 7.91
CA ILE A 803 33.14 12.06 7.03
C ILE A 803 33.15 10.58 7.44
N ILE A 804 31.96 9.96 7.56
CA ILE A 804 31.87 8.51 7.80
C ILE A 804 31.92 7.73 6.48
N MET A 805 32.97 6.92 6.33
CA MET A 805 33.20 5.98 5.24
C MET A 805 32.58 4.62 5.56
N ASN A 806 31.92 4.02 4.57
CA ASN A 806 31.23 2.74 4.65
C ASN A 806 31.82 1.71 3.66
N ASN A 807 32.35 2.16 2.52
CA ASN A 807 32.88 1.32 1.44
C ASN A 807 34.39 1.50 1.25
N TYR A 808 34.84 2.70 0.87
CA TYR A 808 36.25 2.97 0.54
C TYR A 808 36.59 4.47 0.40
N PHE A 809 37.86 4.78 0.63
CA PHE A 809 38.50 6.07 0.39
C PHE A 809 39.49 5.93 -0.77
N GLY A 810 39.59 6.94 -1.65
CA GLY A 810 40.59 6.95 -2.71
C GLY A 810 41.27 8.30 -2.87
N ILE A 811 42.57 8.28 -3.18
CA ILE A 811 43.41 9.46 -3.41
C ILE A 811 44.22 9.30 -4.72
N GLY A 812 44.36 10.40 -5.46
CA GLY A 812 45.08 10.41 -6.74
C GLY A 812 44.20 9.94 -7.90
N LEU A 813 44.70 9.03 -8.74
CA LEU A 813 44.11 8.73 -10.06
C LEU A 813 42.62 8.34 -10.03
N ASP A 814 42.20 7.46 -9.11
CA ASP A 814 40.79 7.05 -9.01
C ASP A 814 39.90 8.26 -8.65
N ALA A 815 40.32 9.04 -7.66
CA ALA A 815 39.67 10.30 -7.28
C ALA A 815 39.62 11.31 -8.43
N GLU A 816 40.66 11.39 -9.27
CA GLU A 816 40.71 12.30 -10.42
C GLU A 816 39.72 11.90 -11.53
N VAL A 817 39.44 10.60 -11.69
CA VAL A 817 38.39 10.08 -12.59
C VAL A 817 37.01 10.28 -11.97
N CYS A 818 36.84 9.98 -10.68
CA CYS A 818 35.61 10.20 -9.92
C CYS A 818 35.17 11.68 -9.96
N LEU A 819 36.07 12.61 -9.66
CA LEU A 819 35.85 14.06 -9.75
C LEU A 819 35.51 14.53 -11.17
N GLY A 820 36.07 13.89 -12.20
CA GLY A 820 35.71 14.14 -13.59
C GLY A 820 34.29 13.66 -13.92
N PHE A 821 33.90 12.49 -13.41
CA PHE A 821 32.57 11.92 -13.58
C PHE A 821 31.50 12.74 -12.85
N ASP A 822 31.73 13.13 -11.59
CA ASP A 822 30.80 13.95 -10.84
C ASP A 822 30.59 15.35 -11.45
N LYS A 823 31.66 16.00 -11.92
CA LYS A 823 31.53 17.27 -12.65
C LYS A 823 30.68 17.12 -13.91
N ALA A 824 30.78 15.99 -14.63
CA ALA A 824 29.90 15.69 -15.76
C ALA A 824 28.45 15.42 -15.33
N ARG A 825 28.24 14.71 -14.21
CA ARG A 825 26.93 14.43 -13.57
C ARG A 825 26.22 15.72 -13.19
N LYS A 826 26.88 16.61 -12.44
CA LYS A 826 26.33 17.88 -11.96
C LYS A 826 26.02 18.87 -13.08
N LEU A 827 26.80 18.87 -14.18
CA LEU A 827 26.56 19.74 -15.34
C LEU A 827 25.43 19.26 -16.28
N ASN A 828 25.05 17.98 -16.27
CA ASN A 828 24.11 17.39 -17.24
C ASN A 828 23.25 16.27 -16.60
N PRO A 829 22.54 16.50 -15.47
CA PRO A 829 21.96 15.42 -14.67
C PRO A 829 21.02 14.49 -15.44
N ASP A 830 20.21 15.02 -16.36
CA ASP A 830 19.23 14.26 -17.15
C ASP A 830 19.87 13.19 -18.05
N LYS A 831 21.16 13.35 -18.39
CA LYS A 831 21.92 12.39 -19.20
C LYS A 831 22.44 11.19 -18.39
N PHE A 832 22.27 11.17 -17.06
CA PHE A 832 22.79 10.10 -16.19
C PHE A 832 21.73 9.07 -15.77
N ASN A 833 20.64 8.99 -16.53
CA ASN A 833 19.48 8.11 -16.30
C ASN A 833 19.72 6.61 -16.61
N SER A 834 20.84 6.22 -17.23
CA SER A 834 21.11 4.84 -17.67
C SER A 834 22.44 4.31 -17.14
N ARG A 835 22.40 3.16 -16.45
CA ARG A 835 23.59 2.50 -15.88
C ARG A 835 24.65 2.18 -16.93
N ILE A 836 24.25 1.80 -18.15
CA ILE A 836 25.16 1.48 -19.25
C ILE A 836 25.83 2.77 -19.76
N HIS A 837 25.06 3.84 -19.96
CA HIS A 837 25.60 5.14 -20.36
C HIS A 837 26.56 5.69 -19.29
N ASN A 838 26.19 5.61 -18.01
CA ASN A 838 27.01 6.05 -16.89
C ASN A 838 28.38 5.34 -16.85
N LYS A 839 28.40 4.01 -17.03
CA LYS A 839 29.67 3.25 -17.16
C LYS A 839 30.49 3.69 -18.38
N GLY A 840 29.86 3.91 -19.53
CA GLY A 840 30.52 4.43 -20.74
C GLY A 840 31.11 5.84 -20.54
N VAL A 841 30.41 6.73 -19.84
CA VAL A 841 30.90 8.07 -19.49
C VAL A 841 32.11 7.99 -18.55
N TYR A 842 32.05 7.15 -17.51
CA TYR A 842 33.17 6.93 -16.58
C TYR A 842 34.42 6.42 -17.33
N ALA A 843 34.27 5.37 -18.15
CA ALA A 843 35.37 4.82 -18.95
C ALA A 843 35.97 5.86 -19.90
N ARG A 844 35.14 6.65 -20.60
CA ARG A 844 35.60 7.74 -21.49
C ARG A 844 36.39 8.82 -20.74
N ILE A 845 36.01 9.13 -19.51
CA ILE A 845 36.73 10.09 -18.65
C ILE A 845 38.09 9.51 -18.24
N GLY A 846 38.14 8.24 -17.84
CA GLY A 846 39.39 7.52 -17.57
C GLY A 846 40.35 7.54 -18.77
N LEU A 847 39.87 7.16 -19.96
CA LEU A 847 40.67 7.21 -21.19
C LEU A 847 41.16 8.64 -21.52
N LYS A 848 40.36 9.69 -21.27
CA LYS A 848 40.81 11.08 -21.45
C LYS A 848 41.92 11.47 -20.47
N LYS A 849 41.90 10.95 -19.24
CA LYS A 849 42.98 11.15 -18.25
C LYS A 849 44.28 10.42 -18.62
N MET A 850 44.22 9.35 -19.40
CA MET A 850 45.43 8.65 -19.90
C MET A 850 46.40 9.56 -20.66
N VAL A 851 45.87 10.50 -21.44
CA VAL A 851 46.64 11.38 -22.34
C VAL A 851 47.16 12.62 -21.62
N ASN A 852 46.37 13.20 -20.71
CA ASN A 852 46.69 14.46 -20.03
C ASN A 852 47.20 14.28 -18.58
N ARG A 853 48.17 13.38 -18.36
CA ARG A 853 48.73 13.15 -17.01
C ARG A 853 49.63 14.30 -16.56
N LYS A 854 49.18 15.07 -15.56
CA LYS A 854 50.01 16.04 -14.82
C LYS A 854 49.82 15.99 -13.30
N LEU A 855 48.59 15.81 -12.81
CA LEU A 855 48.27 15.98 -11.39
C LEU A 855 48.79 14.82 -10.52
N CYS A 856 48.31 13.59 -10.77
CA CYS A 856 48.55 12.46 -9.86
C CYS A 856 49.83 11.65 -10.12
N ARG A 857 50.68 12.05 -11.10
CA ARG A 857 51.94 11.33 -11.39
C ARG A 857 52.94 11.49 -10.24
N ASP A 858 53.75 10.45 -10.00
CA ASP A 858 54.78 10.42 -8.96
C ASP A 858 54.22 10.67 -7.54
N ILE A 859 53.07 10.05 -7.20
CA ILE A 859 52.35 10.31 -5.93
C ILE A 859 53.20 10.01 -4.69
N GLN A 860 54.13 9.05 -4.79
CA GLN A 860 55.08 8.68 -3.74
C GLN A 860 56.06 9.81 -3.33
N ARG A 861 56.11 10.92 -4.09
CA ARG A 861 56.85 12.14 -3.74
C ARG A 861 55.96 13.25 -3.16
N LYS A 862 54.64 13.05 -3.14
CA LYS A 862 53.62 14.04 -2.75
C LYS A 862 52.86 13.66 -1.49
N ILE A 863 52.92 12.39 -1.09
CA ILE A 863 52.24 11.87 0.11
C ILE A 863 53.17 11.02 0.98
N LYS A 864 52.95 11.04 2.29
CA LYS A 864 53.47 10.08 3.25
C LYS A 864 52.34 9.16 3.69
N LEU A 865 52.54 7.83 3.64
CA LEU A 865 51.61 6.84 4.18
C LEU A 865 52.12 6.30 5.52
N GLU A 866 51.22 6.21 6.50
CA GLU A 866 51.46 5.67 7.84
C GLU A 866 50.27 4.76 8.21
N VAL A 867 50.52 3.51 8.59
CA VAL A 867 49.49 2.52 8.97
C VAL A 867 49.89 1.87 10.29
N ASP A 868 48.99 1.89 11.27
CA ASP A 868 49.23 1.42 12.65
C ASP A 868 50.56 1.94 13.25
N GLY A 869 50.84 3.23 12.99
CA GLY A 869 52.05 3.94 13.44
C GLY A 869 53.33 3.62 12.64
N ARG A 870 53.29 2.70 11.67
CA ARG A 870 54.43 2.37 10.80
C ARG A 870 54.38 3.18 9.52
N VAL A 871 55.49 3.83 9.17
CA VAL A 871 55.62 4.56 7.91
C VAL A 871 55.97 3.59 6.78
N PHE A 872 55.31 3.72 5.63
CA PHE A 872 55.53 2.85 4.46
C PHE A 872 56.23 3.63 3.34
N GLU A 873 57.33 3.09 2.81
CA GLU A 873 57.91 3.57 1.56
C GLU A 873 57.03 3.12 0.38
N LEU A 874 56.56 4.08 -0.40
CA LEU A 874 55.62 3.82 -1.50
C LEU A 874 56.37 3.50 -2.81
N PRO A 875 55.97 2.46 -3.56
CA PRO A 875 56.48 2.22 -4.90
C PRO A 875 56.03 3.34 -5.87
N SER A 876 56.45 3.26 -7.15
CA SER A 876 55.99 4.20 -8.17
C SER A 876 54.48 4.04 -8.43
N LEU A 877 53.69 5.05 -8.04
CA LEU A 877 52.23 4.99 -8.04
C LEU A 877 51.61 6.28 -8.63
N GLU A 878 50.37 6.15 -9.12
CA GLU A 878 49.50 7.27 -9.51
C GLU A 878 48.26 7.40 -8.61
N GLY A 879 48.02 6.47 -7.68
CA GLY A 879 46.94 6.56 -6.70
C GLY A 879 46.98 5.47 -5.62
N ILE A 880 46.22 5.69 -4.54
CA ILE A 880 45.98 4.71 -3.46
C ILE A 880 44.47 4.60 -3.23
N ILE A 881 43.98 3.39 -2.97
CA ILE A 881 42.63 3.12 -2.45
C ILE A 881 42.78 2.43 -1.09
N ILE A 882 41.89 2.78 -0.16
CA ILE A 882 41.74 2.17 1.16
C ILE A 882 40.32 1.59 1.22
N LEU A 883 40.19 0.29 1.49
CA LEU A 883 38.93 -0.46 1.37
C LEU A 883 38.46 -0.92 2.75
N ASN A 884 37.15 -0.85 2.98
CA ASN A 884 36.43 -1.55 4.05
C ASN A 884 35.61 -2.73 3.51
N ILE A 885 35.41 -2.81 2.18
CA ILE A 885 34.63 -3.85 1.53
C ILE A 885 35.35 -4.44 0.31
N MET A 886 35.19 -5.75 0.09
CA MET A 886 35.77 -6.47 -1.05
C MET A 886 35.01 -6.28 -2.37
N SER A 887 34.57 -5.05 -2.64
CA SER A 887 34.00 -4.62 -3.92
C SER A 887 34.32 -3.15 -4.16
N TRP A 888 34.93 -2.85 -5.30
CA TRP A 888 35.21 -1.49 -5.76
C TRP A 888 34.93 -1.37 -7.27
N GLY A 889 34.58 -0.17 -7.72
CA GLY A 889 34.45 0.14 -9.14
C GLY A 889 33.34 -0.65 -9.84
N SER A 890 32.19 -0.86 -9.19
CA SER A 890 31.04 -1.62 -9.70
C SER A 890 31.27 -3.14 -9.78
N GLY A 891 31.95 -3.72 -8.79
CA GLY A 891 32.02 -5.17 -8.56
C GLY A 891 33.37 -5.84 -8.72
N SER A 892 34.46 -5.07 -8.80
CA SER A 892 35.81 -5.63 -8.87
C SER A 892 36.30 -5.97 -7.46
N ASN A 893 37.06 -7.06 -7.29
CA ASN A 893 37.85 -7.28 -6.09
C ASN A 893 39.28 -6.77 -6.35
N PRO A 894 39.64 -5.55 -5.94
CA PRO A 894 40.96 -4.99 -6.22
C PRO A 894 42.05 -5.54 -5.29
N TRP A 895 41.71 -6.19 -4.16
CA TRP A 895 42.68 -6.93 -3.34
C TRP A 895 43.12 -8.23 -4.01
N GLY A 896 42.30 -8.77 -4.92
CA GLY A 896 42.54 -10.01 -5.64
C GLY A 896 42.19 -11.28 -4.85
N PRO A 897 42.37 -12.47 -5.45
CA PRO A 897 42.14 -13.75 -4.80
C PRO A 897 43.15 -14.01 -3.68
N GLU A 898 42.85 -14.99 -2.82
CA GLU A 898 43.80 -15.47 -1.82
C GLU A 898 45.09 -15.97 -2.50
N LYS A 899 46.21 -15.50 -1.98
CA LYS A 899 47.56 -16.00 -2.23
C LYS A 899 48.16 -16.25 -0.86
N GLU A 900 48.84 -17.37 -0.68
CA GLU A 900 49.49 -17.72 0.60
C GLU A 900 50.69 -16.81 0.91
N GLU A 901 51.24 -16.17 -0.13
CA GLU A 901 52.29 -15.16 -0.02
C GLU A 901 51.75 -13.80 0.49
N GLY A 902 52.30 -13.32 1.60
CA GLY A 902 52.20 -11.91 2.01
C GLY A 902 52.04 -11.63 3.50
N GLY A 903 51.65 -12.62 4.32
CA GLY A 903 51.43 -12.41 5.76
C GLY A 903 50.19 -11.57 6.11
N PHE A 904 49.33 -11.30 5.12
CA PHE A 904 48.07 -10.56 5.27
C PHE A 904 46.94 -11.49 5.73
N THR A 905 45.99 -10.93 6.48
CA THR A 905 44.76 -11.62 6.88
C THR A 905 43.73 -11.66 5.74
N LYS A 906 42.80 -12.61 5.79
CA LYS A 906 41.67 -12.68 4.85
C LYS A 906 40.77 -11.46 5.06
N PRO A 907 40.60 -10.55 4.08
CA PRO A 907 39.77 -9.35 4.25
C PRO A 907 38.33 -9.65 4.63
N ASN A 908 37.79 -8.86 5.54
CA ASN A 908 36.37 -8.86 5.88
C ASN A 908 35.86 -7.42 6.08
N HIS A 909 34.58 -7.27 6.44
CA HIS A 909 33.88 -5.97 6.55
C HIS A 909 33.40 -5.69 7.99
N ASP A 910 33.85 -6.53 8.94
CA ASP A 910 33.54 -6.49 10.36
C ASP A 910 34.72 -6.99 11.25
N ASP A 911 35.92 -7.17 10.68
CA ASP A 911 37.13 -7.56 11.41
C ASP A 911 37.84 -6.39 12.11
N GLY A 912 37.64 -5.16 11.61
CA GLY A 912 38.28 -3.95 12.12
C GLY A 912 39.59 -3.57 11.46
N LEU A 913 39.83 -4.02 10.23
CA LEU A 913 40.98 -3.65 9.41
C LEU A 913 40.53 -2.89 8.15
N LEU A 914 41.48 -2.24 7.48
CA LEU A 914 41.33 -1.64 6.16
C LEU A 914 42.43 -2.14 5.22
N GLU A 915 42.06 -2.60 4.02
CA GLU A 915 43.01 -2.95 2.97
C GLU A 915 43.53 -1.70 2.24
N VAL A 916 44.84 -1.48 2.29
CA VAL A 916 45.51 -0.37 1.58
C VAL A 916 46.19 -0.90 0.31
N ILE A 917 45.80 -0.35 -0.85
CA ILE A 917 46.32 -0.77 -2.16
C ILE A 917 46.83 0.38 -3.04
N GLY A 918 47.88 0.11 -3.81
CA GLY A 918 48.48 1.03 -4.78
C GLY A 918 48.06 0.76 -6.23
N ILE A 919 47.80 1.84 -6.98
CA ILE A 919 47.56 1.87 -8.43
C ILE A 919 48.77 2.48 -9.14
N THR A 920 49.31 1.80 -10.16
CA THR A 920 50.46 2.26 -10.97
C THR A 920 50.09 3.10 -12.20
N GLY A 921 48.80 3.13 -12.57
CA GLY A 921 48.28 4.02 -13.59
C GLY A 921 47.00 3.53 -14.28
N ILE A 922 46.48 4.32 -15.22
CA ILE A 922 45.13 4.12 -15.78
C ILE A 922 44.92 2.78 -16.52
N VAL A 923 45.96 2.21 -17.13
CA VAL A 923 45.88 0.89 -17.78
C VAL A 923 45.70 -0.19 -16.72
N HIS A 924 46.45 -0.11 -15.62
CA HIS A 924 46.30 -1.00 -14.47
C HIS A 924 44.93 -0.81 -13.80
N LEU A 925 44.47 0.43 -13.62
CA LEU A 925 43.11 0.72 -13.11
C LEU A 925 42.02 0.07 -13.98
N GLY A 926 42.15 0.16 -15.31
CA GLY A 926 41.24 -0.50 -16.25
C GLY A 926 41.31 -2.04 -16.20
N GLN A 927 42.51 -2.61 -16.04
CA GLN A 927 42.68 -4.06 -15.83
C GLN A 927 42.05 -4.52 -14.51
N MET A 928 42.14 -3.72 -13.44
CA MET A 928 41.46 -3.98 -12.16
C MET A 928 39.93 -3.93 -12.33
N GLN A 929 39.39 -2.89 -12.99
CA GLN A 929 37.95 -2.77 -13.28
C GLN A 929 37.39 -3.87 -14.18
N ALA A 930 38.24 -4.54 -14.95
CA ALA A 930 37.90 -5.68 -15.79
C ALA A 930 38.21 -7.06 -15.14
N GLY A 931 38.76 -7.09 -13.92
CA GLY A 931 39.13 -8.33 -13.22
C GLY A 931 40.39 -9.03 -13.74
N PHE A 932 41.19 -8.38 -14.60
CA PHE A 932 42.44 -8.93 -15.15
C PHE A 932 43.68 -8.62 -14.30
N SER A 933 43.57 -7.75 -13.29
CA SER A 933 44.64 -7.44 -12.33
C SER A 933 44.07 -7.16 -10.94
N SER A 934 44.91 -7.30 -9.90
CA SER A 934 44.67 -6.76 -8.56
C SER A 934 45.60 -5.57 -8.32
N GLY A 935 45.21 -4.65 -7.44
CA GLY A 935 46.09 -3.59 -6.97
C GLY A 935 47.31 -4.14 -6.23
N ILE A 936 48.35 -3.31 -6.07
CA ILE A 936 49.51 -3.67 -5.26
C ILE A 936 49.09 -3.62 -3.80
N ARG A 937 49.10 -4.75 -3.08
CA ARG A 937 48.85 -4.80 -1.63
C ARG A 937 49.97 -4.04 -0.91
N LEU A 938 49.62 -2.99 -0.17
CA LEU A 938 50.59 -2.17 0.57
C LEU A 938 50.55 -2.50 2.07
N ALA A 939 49.34 -2.53 2.66
CA ALA A 939 49.14 -2.79 4.08
C ALA A 939 47.72 -3.31 4.38
N GLN A 940 47.55 -3.86 5.58
CA GLN A 940 46.29 -3.92 6.32
C GLN A 940 46.54 -3.26 7.68
N GLY A 941 45.53 -2.59 8.26
CA GLY A 941 45.64 -2.01 9.60
C GLY A 941 44.37 -1.36 10.11
N GLY A 942 44.33 -1.02 11.40
CA GLY A 942 43.20 -0.42 12.11
C GLY A 942 43.22 1.11 12.23
N HIS A 943 44.32 1.75 11.79
CA HIS A 943 44.49 3.20 11.75
C HIS A 943 45.37 3.55 10.54
N VAL A 944 44.84 4.36 9.61
CA VAL A 944 45.55 4.79 8.41
C VAL A 944 45.65 6.31 8.37
N LYS A 945 46.84 6.83 8.11
CA LYS A 945 47.12 8.27 8.07
C LYS A 945 47.91 8.61 6.82
N ILE A 946 47.43 9.62 6.09
CA ILE A 946 48.03 10.13 4.85
C ILE A 946 48.28 11.62 5.02
N THR A 947 49.54 12.03 4.93
CA THR A 947 49.90 13.47 4.85
C THR A 947 50.17 13.83 3.39
N THR A 948 49.55 14.90 2.90
CA THR A 948 49.72 15.46 1.55
C THR A 948 50.56 16.74 1.57
N PHE A 949 51.49 16.87 0.63
CA PHE A 949 52.34 18.07 0.46
C PHE A 949 51.93 18.95 -0.74
N THR A 950 50.88 18.55 -1.47
CA THR A 950 50.31 19.28 -2.60
C THR A 950 48.79 19.10 -2.62
N ASP A 951 48.08 19.95 -3.35
CA ASP A 951 46.67 19.71 -3.73
C ASP A 951 46.50 18.30 -4.31
N MET A 952 45.53 17.54 -3.80
CA MET A 952 45.24 16.17 -4.23
C MET A 952 43.73 15.93 -4.39
N PRO A 953 43.31 15.25 -5.46
CA PRO A 953 41.93 14.76 -5.55
C PRO A 953 41.75 13.59 -4.58
N VAL A 954 40.64 13.61 -3.84
CA VAL A 954 40.21 12.55 -2.90
C VAL A 954 38.72 12.25 -3.07
N HIS A 955 38.27 11.07 -2.64
CA HIS A 955 36.84 10.75 -2.51
C HIS A 955 36.58 9.82 -1.33
N VAL A 956 35.39 9.92 -0.75
CA VAL A 956 34.85 8.99 0.25
C VAL A 956 33.58 8.37 -0.33
N ASP A 957 33.50 7.04 -0.39
CA ASP A 957 32.36 6.26 -0.93
C ASP A 957 31.87 6.66 -2.33
N GLY A 958 32.67 7.41 -3.10
CA GLY A 958 32.36 7.88 -4.44
C GLY A 958 31.87 9.33 -4.55
N GLU A 959 31.83 10.12 -3.46
CA GLU A 959 31.65 11.58 -3.53
C GLU A 959 33.02 12.29 -3.50
N PRO A 960 33.42 13.01 -4.57
CA PRO A 960 34.81 13.47 -4.75
C PRO A 960 35.01 14.96 -4.47
N GLN A 961 36.20 15.30 -3.95
CA GLN A 961 36.65 16.68 -3.72
C GLN A 961 38.12 16.90 -4.09
N MET A 962 38.53 18.16 -4.24
CA MET A 962 39.94 18.55 -4.19
C MET A 962 40.28 18.91 -2.76
N SER A 963 41.34 18.33 -2.21
CA SER A 963 41.85 18.70 -0.89
C SER A 963 43.17 19.48 -1.03
N PRO A 964 43.39 20.52 -0.21
CA PRO A 964 44.71 21.17 -0.08
C PRO A 964 45.74 20.24 0.60
N PRO A 965 47.01 20.67 0.76
CA PRO A 965 47.96 20.04 1.67
C PRO A 965 47.40 19.92 3.10
N GLY A 966 47.72 18.83 3.79
CA GLY A 966 47.14 18.51 5.09
C GLY A 966 47.39 17.07 5.53
N THR A 967 46.62 16.59 6.51
CA THR A 967 46.65 15.20 6.96
C THR A 967 45.25 14.62 7.08
N PHE A 968 45.03 13.50 6.36
CA PHE A 968 43.85 12.67 6.46
C PHE A 968 44.12 11.53 7.44
N THR A 969 43.24 11.36 8.43
CA THR A 969 43.33 10.27 9.40
C THR A 969 42.06 9.45 9.32
N ILE A 970 42.18 8.16 8.98
CA ILE A 970 41.08 7.20 8.94
C ILE A 970 41.16 6.35 10.21
N LEU A 971 40.12 6.49 11.03
CA LEU A 971 39.99 5.87 12.35
C LEU A 971 38.75 4.98 12.38
N LYS A 972 38.82 3.89 13.15
CA LYS A 972 37.65 3.05 13.41
C LYS A 972 36.56 3.88 14.10
N SER A 973 35.36 3.92 13.54
CA SER A 973 34.26 4.64 14.17
C SER A 973 33.70 3.86 15.35
N ALA A 974 33.16 4.57 16.36
CA ALA A 974 32.31 3.96 17.37
C ALA A 974 30.98 3.45 16.76
N LEU A 975 30.58 4.01 15.62
CA LEU A 975 29.38 3.65 14.88
C LEU A 975 29.62 2.37 14.06
N LYS A 976 28.75 1.37 14.24
CA LYS A 976 28.72 0.12 13.42
C LYS A 976 27.30 -0.11 12.94
N ALA A 977 27.11 -0.50 11.69
CA ALA A 977 25.79 -0.82 11.15
C ALA A 977 25.46 -2.33 11.29
N THR A 978 24.16 -2.63 11.41
CA THR A 978 23.61 -3.97 11.16
C THR A 978 23.13 -4.03 9.71
N MET A 979 23.58 -5.01 8.94
CA MET A 979 23.22 -5.17 7.53
C MET A 979 22.58 -6.54 7.30
N LEU A 980 21.63 -6.61 6.36
CA LEU A 980 21.06 -7.88 5.89
C LEU A 980 21.84 -8.37 4.68
N LYS A 981 22.20 -9.65 4.70
CA LYS A 981 22.98 -10.34 3.70
C LYS A 981 22.13 -11.44 3.09
N LYS A 982 21.89 -11.35 1.78
CA LYS A 982 21.02 -12.30 1.09
C LYS A 982 21.57 -13.72 1.24
N ALA A 983 20.72 -14.63 1.74
CA ALA A 983 21.11 -16.01 1.99
C ALA A 983 21.61 -16.69 0.70
N LYS A 984 22.52 -17.65 0.86
CA LYS A 984 22.85 -18.55 -0.26
C LYS A 984 21.67 -19.46 -0.51
N ASN A 985 20.97 -19.26 -1.63
CA ASN A 985 20.00 -20.23 -2.16
C ASN A 985 20.62 -21.63 -2.16
N LYS A 986 20.21 -22.47 -1.19
CA LYS A 986 20.43 -23.92 -1.28
C LYS A 986 19.74 -24.34 -2.57
N ARG A 987 20.51 -24.72 -3.60
CA ARG A 987 19.96 -25.30 -4.83
C ARG A 987 19.12 -26.51 -4.41
N ARG A 988 17.80 -26.35 -4.38
CA ARG A 988 16.88 -27.48 -4.53
C ARG A 988 17.26 -28.13 -5.85
N GLN A 989 17.98 -29.24 -5.79
CA GLN A 989 18.08 -30.13 -6.94
C GLN A 989 16.65 -30.50 -7.30
N THR A 990 16.23 -30.14 -8.51
CA THR A 990 14.94 -30.54 -9.06
C THR A 990 15.05 -31.99 -9.51
N THR A 991 15.13 -32.92 -8.55
CA THR A 991 14.72 -34.30 -8.84
C THR A 991 13.22 -34.27 -9.12
N THR A 992 12.84 -34.87 -10.24
CA THR A 992 11.44 -34.93 -10.68
C THR A 992 10.73 -36.08 -10.00
N ASP A 993 10.56 -35.98 -8.68
CA ASP A 993 9.83 -36.96 -7.89
C ASP A 993 8.39 -36.47 -7.65
N ALA A 994 7.44 -37.20 -8.22
CA ALA A 994 6.02 -37.03 -7.91
C ALA A 994 5.65 -37.76 -6.60
N ASN A 995 4.50 -37.39 -6.03
CA ASN A 995 3.87 -38.03 -4.87
C ASN A 995 4.63 -37.92 -3.53
N ALA A 996 4.39 -36.83 -2.81
CA ALA A 996 4.55 -36.77 -1.36
C ALA A 996 3.24 -36.30 -0.71
N THR A 997 2.42 -37.23 -0.24
CA THR A 997 1.14 -36.94 0.43
C THR A 997 1.41 -36.42 1.83
N THR A 998 1.18 -35.13 2.09
CA THR A 998 1.29 -34.56 3.44
C THR A 998 0.00 -34.78 4.22
N THR A 999 -0.05 -35.86 4.99
CA THR A 999 -1.15 -36.12 5.93
C THR A 999 -1.10 -35.11 7.09
N THR A 1000 -2.23 -34.51 7.44
CA THR A 1000 -2.35 -33.63 8.60
C THR A 1000 -2.23 -34.43 9.89
N THR A 1001 -1.31 -34.07 10.79
CA THR A 1001 -1.19 -34.69 12.12
C THR A 1001 -1.73 -33.73 13.19
N THR A 1002 -2.89 -34.05 13.74
CA THR A 1002 -3.48 -33.31 14.86
C THR A 1002 -2.78 -33.68 16.17
N THR A 1003 -2.43 -32.70 16.99
CA THR A 1003 -1.80 -32.93 18.30
C THR A 1003 -2.84 -33.39 19.33
N THR A 1004 -2.62 -34.54 19.97
CA THR A 1004 -3.43 -35.00 21.10
C THR A 1004 -2.52 -35.52 22.22
N LEU A 1005 -2.78 -35.09 23.46
CA LEU A 1005 -2.04 -35.50 24.65
C LEU A 1005 -2.65 -36.77 25.26
N GLN A 1006 -1.86 -37.83 25.48
CA GLN A 1006 -2.10 -38.73 26.61
C GLN A 1006 -0.91 -39.64 27.01
N ARG A 1007 -0.80 -39.78 28.34
CA ARG A 1007 -0.06 -40.69 29.22
C ARG A 1007 0.69 -41.94 28.69
N GLU A 1008 1.89 -42.09 29.25
CA GLU A 1008 2.40 -43.25 30.01
C GLU A 1008 2.07 -44.69 29.54
N SER A 1009 3.10 -45.43 29.09
CA SER A 1009 3.40 -46.79 29.57
C SER A 1009 4.77 -47.29 29.07
N SER A 1010 5.30 -48.34 29.71
CA SER A 1010 6.69 -48.79 29.60
C SER A 1010 6.87 -50.11 28.84
N SER A 1011 7.98 -50.25 28.10
CA SER A 1011 8.66 -51.55 27.89
C SER A 1011 10.12 -51.34 27.41
N GLN A 1012 10.92 -52.42 27.38
CA GLN A 1012 12.39 -52.36 27.43
C GLN A 1012 13.11 -52.84 26.14
N ALA A 1013 14.43 -52.61 26.15
CA ALA A 1013 15.50 -53.34 25.43
C ALA A 1013 15.73 -53.05 23.92
N ALA A 1014 16.94 -53.26 23.37
CA ALA A 1014 18.32 -53.16 23.91
C ALA A 1014 19.34 -53.38 22.77
N SER A 1015 20.43 -52.61 22.70
CA SER A 1015 21.79 -53.07 22.29
C SER A 1015 22.82 -51.93 22.26
N LEU A 1016 24.03 -52.23 22.75
CA LEU A 1016 25.28 -51.45 22.64
C LEU A 1016 26.29 -52.25 21.81
N PRO A 1017 27.26 -51.61 21.13
CA PRO A 1017 28.57 -51.30 21.73
C PRO A 1017 29.12 -49.90 21.36
N SER A 1018 30.07 -49.19 22.02
CA SER A 1018 30.88 -49.31 23.27
C SER A 1018 32.42 -49.27 23.09
N SER A 1019 33.02 -48.06 23.10
CA SER A 1019 34.43 -47.75 23.45
C SER A 1019 34.59 -46.20 23.53
N LEU A 1020 34.96 -45.53 24.64
CA LEU A 1020 36.25 -45.49 25.38
C LEU A 1020 37.42 -44.98 24.51
N SER A 1021 38.22 -43.96 24.87
CA SER A 1021 38.29 -43.01 26.03
C SER A 1021 39.13 -41.75 25.61
N SER A 1022 39.52 -40.72 26.40
CA SER A 1022 39.56 -40.42 27.85
C SER A 1022 39.54 -38.88 28.14
N GLY A 1023 39.71 -38.46 29.42
CA GLY A 1023 40.13 -37.10 29.84
C GLY A 1023 41.67 -36.98 30.01
N PRO A 1024 42.25 -35.93 30.67
CA PRO A 1024 41.75 -35.07 31.77
C PRO A 1024 41.47 -33.58 31.36
N VAL A 1025 40.81 -32.65 32.08
CA VAL A 1025 40.50 -32.32 33.51
C VAL A 1025 41.41 -31.22 34.12
N LEU A 1026 40.81 -30.36 34.99
CA LEU A 1026 41.31 -29.10 35.63
C LEU A 1026 41.26 -27.86 34.69
N GLN A 1027 40.97 -26.61 35.09
CA GLN A 1027 40.44 -25.93 36.30
C GLN A 1027 40.09 -24.46 35.89
N ALA A 1028 39.28 -23.61 36.55
CA ALA A 1028 38.41 -23.67 37.73
C ALA A 1028 37.32 -22.55 37.67
N GLU A 1029 36.44 -22.47 38.68
CA GLU A 1029 35.50 -21.36 39.00
C GLU A 1029 36.12 -20.40 40.07
N PRO A 1030 35.55 -19.23 40.49
CA PRO A 1030 34.10 -19.02 40.71
C PRO A 1030 33.47 -17.59 40.55
N ASP A 1031 32.13 -17.58 40.68
CA ASP A 1031 31.22 -16.66 41.40
C ASP A 1031 31.03 -15.15 41.08
N ASP A 1032 29.81 -14.72 41.50
CA ASP A 1032 29.25 -13.40 41.81
C ASP A 1032 29.05 -12.30 40.74
N ASP A 1033 28.10 -11.37 40.90
CA ASP A 1033 26.67 -11.43 41.27
C ASP A 1033 26.03 -10.04 40.93
N TYR A 1034 24.71 -9.83 41.08
CA TYR A 1034 23.96 -8.54 41.11
C TYR A 1034 24.53 -7.31 40.35
N LEU A 1035 23.83 -6.72 39.39
CA LEU A 1035 22.56 -5.99 39.59
C LEU A 1035 21.88 -5.63 38.25
#